data_AF-A0A1X7U5A5-F1
#
_entry.id   AF-A0A1X7U5A5-F1
#
_cell.length_a   1.000
_cell.length_b   1.000
_cell.length_c   1.000
_cell.angle_alpha   90.00
_cell.angle_beta   90.00
_cell.angle_gamma   90.00
#
_symmetry.space_group_name_H-M   'P 1'
#
loop_
_entity.id
_entity.type
_entity.pdbx_description
1 polymer ?
#
loop_
_entity_poly.entity_id
_entity_poly.type
_entity_poly.pdbx_seq_one_letter_code
_entity_poly.pdbx_strand_id
1 'polypeptide(L)'
;MKFHEEFITRCDLKESKDYLNQFNLQMDKCKVQGYPAKVGGVQWVEEIATTFANHMIVTCPTPFERIQLCKLLAEIDFGQNFSCQGLGFSRLYKISHILDKAGLSSIPAFKFTVQFSPSPSLSLLEMYIVRVRVDGLNTLHELVVKGQFAAAKEYANVADIPTAEVTLKEAESKYQRLVGTSYWQYQPARISFWEKCHRSFITDGVRPEAAVEFFESIVKQSTSPDTISHNERTLLLVLAYHWKRESGQPFSIQETERDIWTSHIRAVMSHLQSNGQQPSLPELITDPMLSPTLHSRQISPTLLPILSTLSVVATSQWDKIAQINQLILPETVVPTVMEKNKEYALTVEEQHVLDVVIGRLLNVCLIKEARELADLFQYDSPDLTIVLCCIKLSQGKLTPDHLTPEILELLANRPLRRFSVPSLTPPPGADESTNPKNKVSNEIIKMLQQLSDRANHAHKCCLCIISIFKIAVALRKTYSSLVLSDVYDTLADLLSSTNPEKYSLAKSLVTSSNMQGRDIAGFLSNCIAASLQSYIGGQEHDYSRVKVYEPHMTTSSFMSLAQLCSDHALMGRNLLSLTKSLSGEDQPSESSLSMQVELLIRSHDCFTLGCSVDGIAEVLKVSRDITAKLYQGKHYKLMVRVLTGVGRFREMTYIIQLLLECDQFESLVHHGVEKVEQLRVALMDYLRKNCKNDHEKMQMVALKFGMYRELAKAKEDQALKDMKKLKHRSFGPESVSTLKRMYSDLNDASKIYAQNDCLTSAEFCISQARLVALQLSLLQSGKVIINMDAKEVRKFMEDQPFSESLIVAEAYKHTILADWVNPLYQKVVLRGNMRYLNEYRSVYTLTPSVVQELASRYLLDRNRPHDSSQNMAKILSYCPSLALRYKLSKQLNLVLEGTQFDEDFLKDVAKL
;
A
#
# COMPACT_ATOMS: atom_id res chain seq x y z
N MET A 1 -9.40 -33.23 -76.07
CA MET A 1 -9.58 -34.55 -76.72
C MET A 1 -8.85 -35.66 -75.96
N LYS A 2 -7.51 -35.75 -75.93
CA LYS A 2 -6.79 -36.80 -75.16
C LYS A 2 -7.20 -36.90 -73.69
N PHE A 3 -7.29 -35.76 -73.00
CA PHE A 3 -7.85 -35.66 -71.64
C PHE A 3 -9.23 -36.35 -71.49
N HIS A 4 -10.15 -36.12 -72.42
CA HIS A 4 -11.51 -36.68 -72.35
C HIS A 4 -11.51 -38.19 -72.57
N GLU A 5 -10.67 -38.67 -73.49
CA GLU A 5 -10.53 -40.10 -73.75
C GLU A 5 -9.97 -40.84 -72.53
N GLU A 6 -8.91 -40.33 -71.91
CA GLU A 6 -8.33 -40.94 -70.71
C GLU A 6 -9.26 -40.86 -69.50
N PHE A 7 -9.98 -39.75 -69.33
CA PHE A 7 -10.88 -39.56 -68.19
C PHE A 7 -12.15 -40.41 -68.31
N ILE A 8 -12.84 -40.38 -69.45
CA ILE A 8 -14.13 -41.06 -69.63
C ILE A 8 -13.97 -42.54 -69.96
N THR A 9 -13.00 -42.89 -70.81
CA THR A 9 -12.88 -44.27 -71.32
C THR A 9 -12.00 -45.14 -70.42
N ARG A 10 -10.96 -44.57 -69.80
CA ARG A 10 -9.95 -45.33 -69.03
C ARG A 10 -9.95 -45.00 -67.53
N CYS A 11 -10.66 -43.96 -67.10
CA CYS A 11 -10.70 -43.49 -65.72
C CYS A 11 -9.31 -43.22 -65.11
N ASP A 12 -8.29 -42.93 -65.92
CA ASP A 12 -6.94 -42.63 -65.43
C ASP A 12 -6.85 -41.16 -65.03
N LEU A 13 -7.02 -40.88 -63.74
CA LEU A 13 -6.98 -39.53 -63.19
C LEU A 13 -5.59 -38.88 -63.28
N LYS A 14 -4.51 -39.67 -63.27
CA LYS A 14 -3.14 -39.16 -63.29
C LYS A 14 -2.75 -38.72 -64.70
N GLU A 15 -3.00 -39.57 -65.69
CA GLU A 15 -2.72 -39.24 -67.08
C GLU A 15 -3.63 -38.10 -67.58
N SER A 16 -4.89 -38.08 -67.13
CA SER A 16 -5.82 -36.98 -67.37
C SER A 16 -5.30 -35.63 -66.84
N LYS A 17 -4.72 -35.63 -65.63
CA LYS A 17 -4.10 -34.44 -65.02
C LYS A 17 -2.88 -33.98 -65.80
N ASP A 18 -2.03 -34.90 -66.24
CA ASP A 18 -0.84 -34.58 -67.03
C ASP A 18 -1.22 -33.95 -68.38
N TYR A 19 -2.26 -34.45 -69.06
CA TYR A 19 -2.75 -33.83 -70.30
C TYR A 19 -3.37 -32.43 -70.10
N LEU A 20 -4.07 -32.20 -68.98
CA LEU A 20 -4.59 -30.87 -68.63
C LEU A 20 -3.46 -29.88 -68.29
N ASN A 21 -2.43 -30.31 -67.56
CA ASN A 21 -1.25 -29.48 -67.28
C ASN A 21 -0.47 -29.15 -68.55
N GLN A 22 -0.30 -30.12 -69.44
CA GLN A 22 0.30 -29.89 -70.76
C GLN A 22 -0.52 -28.88 -71.58
N PHE A 23 -1.85 -28.98 -71.54
CA PHE A 23 -2.74 -28.04 -72.21
C PHE A 23 -2.58 -26.61 -71.68
N ASN A 24 -2.60 -26.40 -70.36
CA ASN A 24 -2.38 -25.09 -69.75
C ASN A 24 -0.99 -24.52 -70.10
N LEU A 25 0.06 -25.34 -70.05
CA LEU A 25 1.42 -24.91 -70.41
C LEU A 25 1.54 -24.47 -71.88
N GLN A 26 0.81 -25.13 -72.79
CA GLN A 26 0.75 -24.72 -74.20
C GLN A 26 -0.08 -23.45 -74.40
N MET A 27 -1.18 -23.30 -73.66
CA MET A 27 -1.99 -22.08 -73.67
C MET A 27 -1.21 -20.86 -73.19
N ASP A 28 -0.42 -20.99 -72.12
CA ASP A 28 0.42 -19.90 -71.61
C ASP A 28 1.52 -19.52 -72.60
N LYS A 29 2.14 -20.50 -73.26
CA LYS A 29 3.11 -20.23 -74.34
C LYS A 29 2.47 -19.49 -75.52
N CYS A 30 1.26 -19.88 -75.91
CA CYS A 30 0.50 -19.19 -76.97
C CYS A 30 0.14 -17.75 -76.59
N LYS A 31 -0.17 -17.47 -75.32
CA LYS A 31 -0.45 -16.11 -74.81
C LYS A 31 0.78 -15.21 -74.79
N VAL A 32 1.92 -15.72 -74.32
CA VAL A 32 3.15 -14.93 -74.13
C VAL A 32 3.85 -14.63 -75.46
N GLN A 33 3.80 -15.54 -76.43
CA GLN A 33 4.55 -15.42 -77.67
C GLN A 33 3.72 -14.89 -78.86
N GLY A 34 2.42 -14.64 -78.69
CA GLY A 34 1.56 -14.08 -79.74
C GLY A 34 1.42 -14.94 -80.99
N TYR A 35 1.75 -16.25 -80.92
CA TYR A 35 1.63 -17.15 -82.06
C TYR A 35 0.15 -17.38 -82.42
N PRO A 36 -0.25 -17.20 -83.69
CA PRO A 36 -1.58 -17.59 -84.12
C PRO A 36 -1.70 -19.11 -84.01
N ALA A 37 -2.66 -19.59 -83.21
CA ALA A 37 -3.01 -21.00 -83.25
C ALA A 37 -3.45 -21.37 -84.67
N LYS A 38 -3.06 -22.55 -85.17
CA LYS A 38 -3.40 -23.00 -86.54
C LYS A 38 -4.92 -23.13 -86.78
N VAL A 39 -5.73 -23.10 -85.72
CA VAL A 39 -7.19 -23.13 -85.75
C VAL A 39 -7.70 -22.15 -84.71
N GLY A 40 -8.29 -21.03 -85.15
CA GLY A 40 -8.88 -19.99 -84.29
C GLY A 40 -7.89 -19.13 -83.50
N GLY A 41 -8.38 -18.00 -82.95
CA GLY A 41 -7.60 -17.17 -82.02
C GLY A 41 -7.54 -17.78 -80.61
N VAL A 42 -6.67 -17.24 -79.74
CA VAL A 42 -6.53 -17.71 -78.34
C VAL A 42 -7.88 -17.70 -77.59
N GLN A 43 -8.68 -16.65 -77.77
CA GLN A 43 -10.02 -16.53 -77.20
C GLN A 43 -10.99 -17.64 -77.66
N TRP A 44 -10.92 -18.04 -78.93
CA TRP A 44 -11.75 -19.12 -79.47
C TRP A 44 -11.38 -20.49 -78.85
N VAL A 45 -10.08 -20.73 -78.64
CA VAL A 45 -9.59 -21.96 -77.98
C VAL A 45 -10.04 -22.00 -76.52
N GLU A 46 -10.01 -20.87 -75.81
CA GLU A 46 -10.52 -20.75 -74.44
C GLU A 46 -12.03 -21.04 -74.35
N GLU A 47 -12.82 -20.48 -75.27
CA GLU A 47 -14.28 -20.70 -75.35
C GLU A 47 -14.62 -22.16 -75.63
N ILE A 48 -13.89 -22.81 -76.55
CA ILE A 48 -14.09 -24.23 -76.84
C ILE A 48 -13.64 -25.13 -75.69
N ALA A 49 -12.49 -24.84 -75.07
CA ALA A 49 -12.01 -25.60 -73.93
C ALA A 49 -13.00 -25.52 -72.74
N THR A 50 -13.58 -24.34 -72.51
CA THR A 50 -14.57 -24.10 -71.47
C THR A 50 -15.89 -24.79 -71.76
N THR A 51 -16.42 -24.68 -72.99
CA THR A 51 -17.66 -25.38 -73.40
C THR A 51 -17.50 -26.88 -73.38
N PHE A 52 -16.32 -27.40 -73.77
CA PHE A 52 -16.00 -28.81 -73.70
C PHE A 52 -15.95 -29.34 -72.26
N ALA A 53 -15.28 -28.63 -71.35
CA ALA A 53 -15.24 -28.98 -69.93
C ALA A 53 -16.64 -28.94 -69.28
N ASN A 54 -17.44 -27.93 -69.62
CA ASN A 54 -18.83 -27.82 -69.15
C ASN A 54 -19.69 -28.99 -69.66
N HIS A 55 -19.56 -29.35 -70.94
CA HIS A 55 -20.27 -30.49 -71.52
C HIS A 55 -19.88 -31.80 -70.84
N MET A 56 -18.58 -32.03 -70.58
CA MET A 56 -18.12 -33.23 -69.88
C MET A 56 -18.76 -33.41 -68.50
N ILE A 57 -18.86 -32.34 -67.70
CA ILE A 57 -19.50 -32.38 -66.36
C ILE A 57 -20.99 -32.75 -66.46
N VAL A 58 -21.68 -32.28 -67.50
CA VAL A 58 -23.09 -32.57 -67.75
C VAL A 58 -23.29 -34.03 -68.19
N THR A 59 -22.37 -34.56 -69.01
CA THR A 59 -22.49 -35.91 -69.61
C THR A 59 -21.95 -37.06 -68.78
N CYS A 60 -21.21 -36.80 -67.70
CA CYS A 60 -20.70 -37.85 -66.82
C CYS A 60 -21.86 -38.68 -66.20
N PRO A 61 -21.84 -40.02 -66.33
CA PRO A 61 -22.96 -40.88 -65.96
C PRO A 61 -23.15 -41.02 -64.44
N THR A 62 -22.09 -40.93 -63.63
CA THR A 62 -22.17 -41.10 -62.17
C THR A 62 -21.85 -39.81 -61.41
N PRO A 63 -22.46 -39.58 -60.22
CA PRO A 63 -22.10 -38.46 -59.35
C PRO A 63 -20.64 -38.55 -58.88
N PHE A 64 -20.12 -39.77 -58.70
CA PHE A 64 -18.73 -39.99 -58.33
C PHE A 64 -17.75 -39.49 -59.41
N GLU A 65 -17.96 -39.86 -60.68
CA GLU A 65 -17.14 -39.38 -61.79
C GLU A 65 -17.22 -37.87 -61.95
N ARG A 66 -18.38 -37.26 -61.73
CA ARG A 66 -18.53 -35.79 -61.75
C ARG A 66 -17.73 -35.11 -60.65
N ILE A 67 -17.73 -35.67 -59.44
CA ILE A 67 -16.92 -35.15 -58.32
C ILE A 67 -15.43 -35.27 -58.65
N GLN A 68 -14.98 -36.41 -59.21
CA GLN A 68 -13.57 -36.58 -59.60
C GLN A 68 -13.16 -35.66 -60.75
N LEU A 69 -14.05 -35.43 -61.72
CA LEU A 69 -13.84 -34.47 -62.81
C LEU A 69 -13.69 -33.05 -62.27
N CYS A 70 -14.62 -32.62 -61.41
CA CYS A 70 -14.56 -31.30 -60.79
C CYS A 70 -13.31 -31.15 -59.89
N LYS A 71 -12.90 -32.22 -59.19
CA LYS A 71 -11.67 -32.26 -58.40
C LYS A 71 -10.44 -32.03 -59.28
N LEU A 72 -10.31 -32.78 -60.38
CA LEU A 72 -9.18 -32.64 -61.30
C LEU A 72 -9.11 -31.25 -61.94
N LEU A 73 -10.25 -30.71 -62.38
CA LEU A 73 -10.32 -29.38 -62.96
C LEU A 73 -10.02 -28.27 -61.94
N ALA A 74 -10.43 -28.46 -60.68
CA ALA A 74 -10.14 -27.55 -59.58
C ALA A 74 -8.67 -27.59 -59.13
N GLU A 75 -8.03 -28.77 -59.09
CA GLU A 75 -6.61 -28.92 -58.70
C GLU A 75 -5.63 -28.26 -59.69
N ILE A 76 -6.08 -28.03 -60.92
CA ILE A 76 -5.28 -27.48 -62.03
C ILE A 76 -5.67 -26.02 -62.31
N ASP A 77 -6.59 -25.45 -61.52
CA ASP A 77 -7.16 -24.12 -61.72
C ASP A 77 -7.63 -23.88 -63.18
N PHE A 78 -8.21 -24.93 -63.77
CA PHE A 78 -8.58 -24.93 -65.18
C PHE A 78 -9.59 -23.82 -65.48
N GLY A 79 -9.25 -22.94 -66.42
CA GLY A 79 -10.10 -21.84 -66.86
C GLY A 79 -10.08 -20.57 -65.99
N GLN A 80 -9.24 -20.48 -64.95
CA GLN A 80 -9.13 -19.27 -64.11
C GLN A 80 -8.57 -18.05 -64.88
N ASN A 81 -7.69 -18.29 -65.86
CA ASN A 81 -7.04 -17.25 -66.66
C ASN A 81 -7.62 -17.10 -68.08
N PHE A 82 -8.81 -17.68 -68.34
CA PHE A 82 -9.47 -17.59 -69.65
C PHE A 82 -10.32 -16.32 -69.74
N SER A 83 -10.48 -15.82 -70.97
CA SER A 83 -11.33 -14.65 -71.26
C SER A 83 -12.82 -14.94 -71.06
N CYS A 84 -13.25 -16.20 -71.20
CA CYS A 84 -14.61 -16.66 -70.91
C CYS A 84 -14.70 -17.29 -69.50
N GLN A 85 -15.69 -16.87 -68.71
CA GLN A 85 -15.93 -17.45 -67.38
C GLN A 85 -16.60 -18.83 -67.48
N GLY A 86 -15.94 -19.88 -66.98
CA GLY A 86 -16.50 -21.23 -66.84
C GLY A 86 -17.38 -21.40 -65.59
N LEU A 87 -17.95 -22.61 -65.38
CA LEU A 87 -18.88 -22.95 -64.29
C LEU A 87 -18.30 -22.88 -62.85
N GLY A 88 -17.08 -22.37 -62.66
CA GLY A 88 -16.45 -22.28 -61.34
C GLY A 88 -16.16 -23.65 -60.71
N PHE A 89 -15.37 -24.49 -61.38
CA PHE A 89 -15.13 -25.90 -61.03
C PHE A 89 -14.71 -26.15 -59.57
N SER A 90 -13.96 -25.23 -58.96
CA SER A 90 -13.56 -25.30 -57.54
C SER A 90 -14.75 -25.17 -56.58
N ARG A 91 -15.72 -24.30 -56.88
CA ARG A 91 -16.96 -24.14 -56.07
C ARG A 91 -17.85 -25.38 -56.23
N LEU A 92 -17.99 -25.85 -57.47
CA LEU A 92 -18.70 -27.08 -57.81
C LEU A 92 -18.18 -28.32 -57.08
N TYR A 93 -16.86 -28.51 -57.07
CA TYR A 93 -16.22 -29.61 -56.35
C TYR A 93 -16.51 -29.53 -54.84
N LYS A 94 -16.33 -28.35 -54.23
CA LYS A 94 -16.58 -28.13 -52.80
C LYS A 94 -18.04 -28.44 -52.42
N ILE A 95 -19.01 -27.92 -53.19
CA ILE A 95 -20.44 -28.21 -52.99
C ILE A 95 -20.72 -29.72 -53.08
N SER A 96 -20.23 -30.36 -54.14
CA SER A 96 -20.50 -31.78 -54.39
C SER A 96 -19.89 -32.67 -53.32
N HIS A 97 -18.69 -32.32 -52.83
CA HIS A 97 -18.01 -33.03 -51.77
C HIS A 97 -18.67 -32.85 -50.39
N ILE A 98 -19.21 -31.66 -50.09
CA ILE A 98 -19.99 -31.42 -48.86
C ILE A 98 -21.25 -32.30 -48.86
N LEU A 99 -21.97 -32.33 -49.99
CA LEU A 99 -23.19 -33.14 -50.13
C LEU A 99 -22.93 -34.65 -50.10
N ASP A 100 -21.82 -35.11 -50.67
CA ASP A 100 -21.43 -36.52 -50.61
C ASP A 100 -21.09 -36.95 -49.17
N LYS A 101 -20.31 -36.13 -48.45
CA LYS A 101 -20.04 -36.36 -47.01
C LYS A 101 -21.30 -36.32 -46.14
N ALA A 102 -22.28 -35.51 -46.50
CA ALA A 102 -23.57 -35.41 -45.82
C ALA A 102 -24.48 -36.63 -46.04
N GLY A 103 -24.11 -37.57 -46.93
CA GLY A 103 -24.95 -38.70 -47.32
C GLY A 103 -26.12 -38.29 -48.22
N LEU A 104 -26.01 -37.12 -48.85
CA LEU A 104 -27.02 -36.52 -49.72
C LEU A 104 -26.70 -36.70 -51.20
N SER A 105 -25.81 -37.64 -51.55
CA SER A 105 -25.41 -37.97 -52.92
C SER A 105 -26.58 -38.41 -53.83
N SER A 106 -27.74 -38.72 -53.22
CA SER A 106 -29.00 -39.09 -53.89
C SER A 106 -29.94 -37.91 -54.16
N ILE A 107 -29.67 -36.69 -53.69
CA ILE A 107 -30.55 -35.56 -53.98
C ILE A 107 -30.49 -35.31 -55.51
N PRO A 108 -31.65 -35.26 -56.21
CA PRO A 108 -31.72 -35.04 -57.66
C PRO A 108 -31.14 -33.71 -58.16
N ALA A 109 -30.59 -32.87 -57.28
CA ALA A 109 -30.02 -31.55 -57.58
C ALA A 109 -28.79 -31.59 -58.50
N PHE A 110 -28.25 -32.78 -58.80
CA PHE A 110 -27.27 -33.00 -59.86
C PHE A 110 -27.85 -33.65 -61.12
N LYS A 111 -29.17 -33.59 -61.37
CA LYS A 111 -29.64 -33.65 -62.77
C LYS A 111 -29.28 -32.30 -63.40
N PHE A 112 -28.09 -32.21 -64.00
CA PHE A 112 -27.86 -31.26 -65.09
C PHE A 112 -28.75 -31.65 -66.29
N THR A 113 -30.08 -31.65 -66.14
CA THR A 113 -30.98 -31.43 -67.26
C THR A 113 -30.90 -29.95 -67.59
N VAL A 114 -29.74 -29.55 -68.13
CA VAL A 114 -29.67 -28.43 -69.05
C VAL A 114 -30.36 -28.94 -70.30
N GLN A 115 -31.69 -28.81 -70.37
CA GLN A 115 -32.31 -28.75 -71.69
C GLN A 115 -31.67 -27.53 -72.36
N PHE A 116 -30.81 -27.76 -73.34
CA PHE A 116 -30.30 -26.72 -74.21
C PHE A 116 -31.49 -26.13 -74.97
N SER A 117 -32.12 -25.09 -74.43
CA SER A 117 -32.91 -24.18 -75.25
C SER A 117 -31.97 -23.09 -75.76
N PRO A 118 -31.77 -22.94 -77.08
CA PRO A 118 -30.98 -21.87 -77.62
C PRO A 118 -31.79 -20.58 -77.48
N SER A 119 -31.59 -19.84 -76.39
CA SER A 119 -32.08 -18.47 -76.26
C SER A 119 -30.91 -17.54 -75.93
N PRO A 120 -30.79 -16.37 -76.57
CA PRO A 120 -29.50 -15.69 -76.72
C PRO A 120 -29.22 -14.62 -75.65
N SER A 121 -29.95 -14.61 -74.53
CA SER A 121 -30.04 -13.41 -73.67
C SER A 121 -29.53 -13.55 -72.23
N LEU A 122 -29.11 -14.73 -71.78
CA LEU A 122 -28.41 -14.91 -70.49
C LEU A 122 -27.16 -15.76 -70.71
N SER A 123 -26.05 -15.36 -70.09
CA SER A 123 -24.83 -16.16 -70.12
C SER A 123 -25.10 -17.52 -69.44
N LEU A 124 -24.54 -18.62 -69.97
CA LEU A 124 -24.67 -19.97 -69.39
C LEU A 124 -24.34 -20.01 -67.89
N LEU A 125 -23.49 -19.08 -67.44
CA LEU A 125 -23.10 -18.87 -66.06
C LEU A 125 -24.24 -18.30 -65.20
N GLU A 126 -25.03 -17.33 -65.70
CA GLU A 126 -26.16 -16.74 -64.98
C GLU A 126 -27.30 -17.76 -64.78
N MET A 127 -27.59 -18.57 -65.80
CA MET A 127 -28.61 -19.62 -65.69
C MET A 127 -28.19 -20.72 -64.71
N TYR A 128 -26.89 -21.02 -64.65
CA TYR A 128 -26.29 -21.94 -63.68
C TYR A 128 -26.32 -21.38 -62.24
N ILE A 129 -25.94 -20.11 -62.05
CA ILE A 129 -25.97 -19.43 -60.74
C ILE A 129 -27.40 -19.36 -60.18
N VAL A 130 -28.41 -19.08 -61.02
CA VAL A 130 -29.81 -19.01 -60.58
C VAL A 130 -30.34 -20.37 -60.13
N ARG A 131 -30.01 -21.47 -60.83
CA ARG A 131 -30.45 -22.82 -60.42
C ARG A 131 -29.71 -23.34 -59.19
N VAL A 132 -28.41 -23.09 -59.07
CA VAL A 132 -27.63 -23.41 -57.86
C VAL A 132 -28.20 -22.68 -56.63
N ARG A 133 -28.75 -21.47 -56.79
CA ARG A 133 -29.42 -20.75 -55.69
C ARG A 133 -30.78 -21.33 -55.31
N VAL A 134 -31.64 -21.68 -56.27
CA VAL A 134 -33.00 -22.20 -55.99
C VAL A 134 -32.95 -23.63 -55.45
N ASP A 135 -32.17 -24.52 -56.06
CA ASP A 135 -31.93 -25.87 -55.53
C ASP A 135 -31.04 -25.82 -54.28
N GLY A 136 -30.25 -24.75 -54.14
CA GLY A 136 -29.41 -24.50 -52.97
C GLY A 136 -30.17 -24.21 -51.70
N LEU A 137 -31.28 -23.48 -51.76
CA LEU A 137 -32.14 -23.26 -50.59
C LEU A 137 -32.86 -24.54 -50.17
N ASN A 138 -33.30 -25.37 -51.12
CA ASN A 138 -33.95 -26.65 -50.82
C ASN A 138 -32.97 -27.67 -50.22
N THR A 139 -31.75 -27.76 -50.74
CA THR A 139 -30.69 -28.61 -50.19
C THR A 139 -30.22 -28.13 -48.83
N LEU A 140 -30.12 -26.81 -48.63
CA LEU A 140 -29.85 -26.21 -47.33
C LEU A 140 -30.96 -26.51 -46.31
N HIS A 141 -32.23 -26.39 -46.71
CA HIS A 141 -33.37 -26.77 -45.88
C HIS A 141 -33.35 -28.26 -45.52
N GLU A 142 -33.02 -29.15 -46.46
CA GLU A 142 -32.91 -30.59 -46.18
C GLU A 142 -31.75 -30.91 -45.20
N LEU A 143 -30.60 -30.23 -45.34
CA LEU A 143 -29.47 -30.33 -44.42
C LEU A 143 -29.86 -29.86 -43.00
N VAL A 144 -30.63 -28.78 -42.90
CA VAL A 144 -31.16 -28.25 -41.63
C VAL A 144 -32.17 -29.20 -40.99
N VAL A 145 -33.11 -29.76 -41.78
CA VAL A 145 -34.10 -30.75 -41.29
C VAL A 145 -33.42 -32.02 -40.79
N LYS A 146 -32.35 -32.48 -41.46
CA LYS A 146 -31.54 -33.63 -41.01
C LYS A 146 -30.61 -33.32 -39.84
N GLY A 147 -30.57 -32.07 -39.36
CA GLY A 147 -29.76 -31.64 -38.21
C GLY A 147 -28.25 -31.57 -38.51
N GLN A 148 -27.85 -31.57 -39.77
CA GLN A 148 -26.44 -31.49 -40.20
C GLN A 148 -26.00 -30.02 -40.39
N PHE A 149 -26.04 -29.26 -39.30
CA PHE A 149 -25.79 -27.80 -39.32
C PHE A 149 -24.38 -27.41 -39.77
N ALA A 150 -23.35 -28.22 -39.47
CA ALA A 150 -21.98 -27.95 -39.93
C ALA A 150 -21.85 -28.03 -41.46
N ALA A 151 -22.43 -29.08 -42.06
CA ALA A 151 -22.48 -29.23 -43.51
C ALA A 151 -23.38 -28.15 -44.16
N ALA A 152 -24.47 -27.76 -43.50
CA ALA A 152 -25.33 -26.65 -43.94
C ALA A 152 -24.58 -25.31 -43.99
N LYS A 153 -23.77 -24.98 -42.97
CA LYS A 153 -22.95 -23.75 -42.96
C LYS A 153 -21.84 -23.78 -44.01
N GLU A 154 -21.14 -24.91 -44.14
CA GLU A 154 -20.13 -25.08 -45.21
C GLU A 154 -20.78 -24.95 -46.60
N TYR A 155 -21.96 -25.53 -46.80
CA TYR A 155 -22.72 -25.40 -48.03
C TYR A 155 -23.13 -23.95 -48.31
N ALA A 156 -23.74 -23.27 -47.33
CA ALA A 156 -24.16 -21.88 -47.46
C ALA A 156 -23.00 -20.94 -47.80
N ASN A 157 -21.84 -21.12 -47.16
CA ASN A 157 -20.63 -20.34 -47.45
C ASN A 157 -20.11 -20.55 -48.87
N VAL A 158 -20.17 -21.78 -49.41
CA VAL A 158 -19.69 -22.06 -50.78
C VAL A 158 -20.73 -21.65 -51.84
N ALA A 159 -22.02 -21.65 -51.49
CA ALA A 159 -23.14 -21.26 -52.34
C ALA A 159 -23.45 -19.75 -52.31
N ASP A 160 -22.66 -18.94 -51.58
CA ASP A 160 -22.90 -17.51 -51.33
C ASP A 160 -24.31 -17.23 -50.76
N ILE A 161 -24.83 -18.13 -49.91
CA ILE A 161 -26.12 -18.00 -49.20
C ILE A 161 -25.83 -17.52 -47.77
N PRO A 162 -26.61 -16.58 -47.19
CA PRO A 162 -26.43 -16.14 -45.82
C PRO A 162 -26.53 -17.30 -44.81
N THR A 163 -25.48 -17.49 -43.99
CA THR A 163 -25.44 -18.52 -42.93
C THR A 163 -26.35 -18.19 -41.73
N ALA A 164 -26.75 -16.92 -41.60
CA ALA A 164 -27.58 -16.40 -40.52
C ALA A 164 -28.82 -17.25 -40.18
N GLU A 165 -29.58 -17.68 -41.20
CA GLU A 165 -30.83 -18.44 -41.00
C GLU A 165 -30.56 -19.87 -40.48
N VAL A 166 -29.46 -20.48 -40.95
CA VAL A 166 -29.00 -21.80 -40.50
C VAL A 166 -28.56 -21.74 -39.03
N THR A 167 -27.85 -20.68 -38.65
CA THR A 167 -27.35 -20.49 -37.28
C THR A 167 -28.49 -20.26 -36.28
N LEU A 168 -29.54 -19.55 -36.69
CA LEU A 168 -30.74 -19.38 -35.87
C LEU A 168 -31.48 -20.71 -35.67
N LYS A 169 -31.71 -21.47 -36.76
CA LYS A 169 -32.33 -22.80 -36.68
C LYS A 169 -31.48 -23.82 -35.91
N GLU A 170 -30.15 -23.72 -36.00
CA GLU A 170 -29.22 -24.53 -35.20
C GLU A 170 -29.38 -24.23 -33.70
N ALA A 171 -29.48 -22.95 -33.32
CA ALA A 171 -29.67 -22.52 -31.94
C ALA A 171 -31.02 -23.00 -31.38
N GLU A 172 -32.11 -22.84 -32.14
CA GLU A 172 -33.45 -23.33 -31.78
C GLU A 172 -33.48 -24.86 -31.58
N SER A 173 -32.91 -25.61 -32.53
CA SER A 173 -32.89 -27.08 -32.47
C SER A 173 -32.05 -27.60 -31.29
N LYS A 174 -30.91 -26.95 -31.02
CA LYS A 174 -30.07 -27.27 -29.85
C LYS A 174 -30.79 -26.95 -28.55
N TYR A 175 -31.47 -25.79 -28.46
CA TYR A 175 -32.26 -25.42 -27.31
C TYR A 175 -33.35 -26.47 -27.02
N GLN A 176 -34.18 -26.81 -28.01
CA GLN A 176 -35.25 -27.81 -27.86
C GLN A 176 -34.72 -29.18 -27.42
N ARG A 177 -33.56 -29.60 -27.92
CA ARG A 177 -32.93 -30.86 -27.52
C ARG A 177 -32.42 -30.84 -26.07
N LEU A 178 -31.92 -29.69 -25.62
CA LEU A 178 -31.29 -29.56 -24.31
C LEU A 178 -32.33 -29.40 -23.19
N VAL A 179 -33.45 -28.72 -23.41
CA VAL A 179 -34.45 -28.40 -22.36
C VAL A 179 -34.91 -29.61 -21.54
N GLY A 180 -35.01 -30.79 -22.16
CA GLY A 180 -35.42 -32.04 -21.49
C GLY A 180 -34.30 -32.86 -20.83
N THR A 181 -33.05 -32.38 -20.82
CA THR A 181 -31.88 -33.12 -20.32
C THR A 181 -31.48 -32.72 -18.90
N SER A 182 -30.82 -33.63 -18.17
CA SER A 182 -30.23 -33.31 -16.86
C SER A 182 -29.18 -32.20 -16.93
N TYR A 183 -28.49 -32.06 -18.08
CA TYR A 183 -27.55 -30.96 -18.33
C TYR A 183 -28.22 -29.59 -18.25
N TRP A 184 -29.49 -29.48 -18.63
CA TRP A 184 -30.24 -28.23 -18.62
C TRP A 184 -30.76 -27.83 -17.24
N GLN A 185 -30.70 -28.72 -16.25
CA GLN A 185 -31.02 -28.36 -14.86
C GLN A 185 -29.92 -27.49 -14.22
N TYR A 186 -28.69 -27.54 -14.76
CA TYR A 186 -27.54 -26.79 -14.25
C TYR A 186 -27.48 -25.36 -14.83
N GLN A 187 -27.69 -24.34 -13.99
CA GLN A 187 -27.76 -22.93 -14.39
C GLN A 187 -26.52 -22.40 -15.13
N PRO A 188 -25.27 -22.65 -14.70
CA PRO A 188 -24.08 -22.17 -15.43
C PRO A 188 -23.95 -22.75 -16.85
N ALA A 189 -24.44 -23.98 -17.08
CA ALA A 189 -24.47 -24.56 -18.41
C ALA A 189 -25.44 -23.82 -19.35
N ARG A 190 -26.60 -23.40 -18.84
CA ARG A 190 -27.57 -22.59 -19.60
C ARG A 190 -27.01 -21.19 -19.93
N ILE A 191 -26.37 -20.52 -18.96
CA ILE A 191 -25.71 -19.22 -19.18
C ILE A 191 -24.64 -19.33 -20.29
N SER A 192 -23.73 -20.31 -20.21
CA SER A 192 -22.70 -20.52 -21.24
C SER A 192 -23.31 -20.85 -22.62
N PHE A 193 -24.48 -21.50 -22.65
CA PHE A 193 -25.19 -21.77 -23.90
C PHE A 193 -25.67 -20.46 -24.55
N TRP A 194 -26.29 -19.56 -23.80
CA TRP A 194 -26.75 -18.26 -24.30
C TRP A 194 -25.61 -17.39 -24.84
N GLU A 195 -24.48 -17.36 -24.14
CA GLU A 195 -23.27 -16.66 -24.61
C GLU A 195 -22.68 -17.26 -25.89
N LYS A 196 -22.77 -18.59 -26.06
CA LYS A 196 -22.34 -19.27 -27.29
C LYS A 196 -23.27 -18.89 -28.44
N CYS A 197 -24.58 -18.88 -28.23
CA CYS A 197 -25.56 -18.44 -29.22
C CYS A 197 -25.29 -17.00 -29.68
N HIS A 198 -25.09 -16.07 -28.74
CA HIS A 198 -24.75 -14.69 -29.04
C HIS A 198 -23.48 -14.56 -29.90
N ARG A 199 -22.40 -15.25 -29.53
CA ARG A 199 -21.15 -15.25 -30.32
C ARG A 199 -21.33 -15.81 -31.73
N SER A 200 -22.11 -16.87 -31.87
CA SER A 200 -22.44 -17.43 -33.17
C SER A 200 -23.29 -16.48 -34.01
N PHE A 201 -24.24 -15.76 -33.40
CA PHE A 201 -25.08 -14.78 -34.11
C PHE A 201 -24.26 -13.60 -34.65
N ILE A 202 -23.28 -13.11 -33.89
CA ILE A 202 -22.34 -12.09 -34.35
C ILE A 202 -21.47 -12.62 -35.51
N THR A 203 -20.88 -13.81 -35.34
CA THR A 203 -19.94 -14.39 -36.33
C THR A 203 -20.62 -14.66 -37.67
N ASP A 204 -21.88 -15.13 -37.63
CA ASP A 204 -22.64 -15.53 -38.80
C ASP A 204 -23.58 -14.43 -39.35
N GLY A 205 -23.53 -13.21 -38.79
CA GLY A 205 -24.25 -12.04 -39.31
C GLY A 205 -25.77 -12.14 -39.25
N VAL A 206 -26.33 -12.60 -38.13
CA VAL A 206 -27.78 -12.73 -37.94
C VAL A 206 -28.46 -11.36 -37.93
N ARG A 207 -29.66 -11.27 -38.55
CA ARG A 207 -30.45 -10.04 -38.54
C ARG A 207 -30.81 -9.65 -37.10
N PRO A 208 -30.60 -8.38 -36.69
CA PRO A 208 -30.89 -7.95 -35.33
C PRO A 208 -32.32 -8.25 -34.88
N GLU A 209 -33.32 -8.09 -35.74
CA GLU A 209 -34.73 -8.36 -35.42
C GLU A 209 -34.97 -9.83 -35.05
N ALA A 210 -34.33 -10.75 -35.80
CA ALA A 210 -34.47 -12.18 -35.58
C ALA A 210 -33.75 -12.63 -34.29
N ALA A 211 -32.62 -11.99 -33.95
CA ALA A 211 -31.93 -12.23 -32.68
C ALA A 211 -32.73 -11.71 -31.48
N VAL A 212 -33.38 -10.55 -31.60
CA VAL A 212 -34.30 -10.02 -30.59
C VAL A 212 -35.47 -10.96 -30.37
N GLU A 213 -36.15 -11.38 -31.44
CA GLU A 213 -37.30 -12.30 -31.37
C GLU A 213 -36.92 -13.63 -30.71
N PHE A 214 -35.73 -14.17 -31.04
CA PHE A 214 -35.21 -15.38 -30.42
C PHE A 214 -35.08 -15.23 -28.89
N PHE A 215 -34.33 -14.24 -28.39
CA PHE A 215 -34.12 -14.08 -26.95
C PHE A 215 -35.41 -13.68 -26.21
N GLU A 216 -36.25 -12.82 -26.79
CA GLU A 216 -37.53 -12.46 -26.17
C GLU A 216 -38.53 -13.60 -26.11
N SER A 217 -38.62 -14.42 -27.16
CA SER A 217 -39.54 -15.55 -27.19
C SER A 217 -39.25 -16.52 -26.04
N ILE A 218 -37.97 -16.73 -25.73
CA ILE A 218 -37.52 -17.55 -24.60
C ILE A 218 -37.94 -16.92 -23.26
N VAL A 219 -37.79 -15.59 -23.11
CA VAL A 219 -38.21 -14.85 -21.90
C VAL A 219 -39.73 -14.88 -21.71
N LYS A 220 -40.51 -14.81 -22.80
CA LYS A 220 -41.98 -14.85 -22.81
C LYS A 220 -42.53 -16.25 -22.55
N GLN A 221 -41.88 -17.29 -23.06
CA GLN A 221 -42.27 -18.70 -22.84
C GLN A 221 -42.02 -19.17 -21.40
N SER A 222 -41.23 -18.42 -20.62
CA SER A 222 -40.73 -18.82 -19.29
C SER A 222 -41.36 -18.02 -18.15
N THR A 223 -42.67 -17.73 -18.25
CA THR A 223 -43.41 -16.88 -17.30
C THR A 223 -43.59 -17.47 -15.89
N SER A 224 -43.23 -18.73 -15.64
CA SER A 224 -43.25 -19.32 -14.29
C SER A 224 -41.88 -19.21 -13.59
N PRO A 225 -41.82 -18.78 -12.33
CA PRO A 225 -40.57 -18.59 -11.57
C PRO A 225 -39.74 -19.89 -11.39
N ASP A 226 -40.35 -21.06 -11.60
CA ASP A 226 -39.70 -22.37 -11.46
C ASP A 226 -38.90 -22.81 -12.71
N THR A 227 -39.01 -22.10 -13.85
CA THR A 227 -38.39 -22.54 -15.13
C THR A 227 -37.09 -21.81 -15.47
N ILE A 228 -36.95 -20.52 -15.16
CA ILE A 228 -35.74 -19.72 -15.42
C ILE A 228 -35.44 -18.83 -14.22
N SER A 229 -34.20 -18.90 -13.72
CA SER A 229 -33.73 -18.03 -12.64
C SER A 229 -33.75 -16.54 -13.04
N HIS A 230 -33.95 -15.64 -12.07
CA HIS A 230 -33.93 -14.19 -12.33
C HIS A 230 -32.60 -13.70 -12.96
N ASN A 231 -31.46 -14.34 -12.65
CA ASN A 231 -30.16 -14.02 -13.25
C ASN A 231 -30.10 -14.38 -14.74
N GLU A 232 -30.59 -15.57 -15.10
CA GLU A 232 -30.67 -16.02 -16.48
C GLU A 232 -31.65 -15.20 -17.31
N ARG A 233 -32.79 -14.81 -16.71
CA ARG A 233 -33.74 -13.87 -17.32
C ARG A 233 -33.11 -12.51 -17.59
N THR A 234 -32.35 -11.98 -16.64
CA THR A 234 -31.63 -10.70 -16.79
C THR A 234 -30.62 -10.77 -17.94
N LEU A 235 -29.84 -11.85 -18.04
CA LEU A 235 -28.89 -12.06 -19.15
C LEU A 235 -29.59 -12.08 -20.51
N LEU A 236 -30.68 -12.85 -20.65
CA LEU A 236 -31.43 -12.95 -21.91
C LEU A 236 -32.00 -11.60 -22.34
N LEU A 237 -32.54 -10.82 -21.41
CA LEU A 237 -33.04 -9.48 -21.68
C LEU A 237 -31.92 -8.49 -22.06
N VAL A 238 -30.75 -8.58 -21.45
CA VAL A 238 -29.56 -7.78 -21.83
C VAL A 238 -29.09 -8.13 -23.24
N LEU A 239 -29.10 -9.42 -23.60
CA LEU A 239 -28.79 -9.86 -24.97
C LEU A 239 -29.84 -9.36 -25.97
N ALA A 240 -31.14 -9.43 -25.63
CA ALA A 240 -32.20 -8.86 -26.47
C ALA A 240 -32.04 -7.34 -26.65
N TYR A 241 -31.72 -6.63 -25.57
CA TYR A 241 -31.48 -5.19 -25.58
C TYR A 241 -30.31 -4.78 -26.50
N HIS A 242 -29.22 -5.55 -26.50
CA HIS A 242 -28.11 -5.35 -27.45
C HIS A 242 -28.59 -5.30 -28.89
N TRP A 243 -29.29 -6.34 -29.32
CA TRP A 243 -29.75 -6.48 -30.69
C TRP A 243 -30.86 -5.47 -31.05
N LYS A 244 -31.69 -5.04 -30.09
CA LYS A 244 -32.66 -3.95 -30.29
C LYS A 244 -32.01 -2.60 -30.59
N ARG A 245 -30.85 -2.32 -29.99
CA ARG A 245 -30.11 -1.09 -30.30
C ARG A 245 -29.47 -1.13 -31.68
N GLU A 246 -29.04 -2.30 -32.12
CA GLU A 246 -28.52 -2.48 -33.48
C GLU A 246 -29.63 -2.39 -34.54
N SER A 247 -30.88 -2.78 -34.23
CA SER A 247 -32.03 -2.61 -35.12
C SER A 247 -32.61 -1.18 -35.16
N GLY A 248 -32.28 -0.33 -34.18
CA GLY A 248 -32.67 1.09 -34.17
C GLY A 248 -34.12 1.39 -33.74
N GLN A 249 -34.80 0.48 -33.02
CA GLN A 249 -36.18 0.68 -32.56
C GLN A 249 -36.27 1.42 -31.20
N PRO A 250 -36.74 2.68 -31.10
CA PRO A 250 -36.60 3.48 -29.88
C PRO A 250 -37.60 3.16 -28.75
N PHE A 251 -38.87 2.87 -29.07
CA PHE A 251 -39.93 2.78 -28.05
C PHE A 251 -39.83 1.51 -27.18
N SER A 252 -39.36 0.40 -27.77
CA SER A 252 -39.22 -0.87 -27.05
C SER A 252 -37.99 -0.92 -26.13
N ILE A 253 -37.01 -0.02 -26.32
CA ILE A 253 -35.73 -0.03 -25.58
C ILE A 253 -35.95 0.31 -24.11
N GLN A 254 -36.77 1.32 -23.79
CA GLN A 254 -37.06 1.72 -22.39
C GLN A 254 -37.86 0.67 -21.62
N GLU A 255 -38.82 0.00 -22.28
CA GLU A 255 -39.58 -1.09 -21.67
C GLU A 255 -38.67 -2.30 -21.37
N THR A 256 -37.79 -2.65 -22.30
CA THR A 256 -36.82 -3.73 -22.10
C THR A 256 -35.82 -3.40 -20.99
N GLU A 257 -35.38 -2.14 -20.91
CA GLU A 257 -34.50 -1.64 -19.86
C GLU A 257 -35.16 -1.74 -18.48
N ARG A 258 -36.45 -1.39 -18.39
CA ARG A 258 -37.25 -1.58 -17.17
C ARG A 258 -37.37 -3.06 -16.80
N ASP A 259 -37.61 -3.94 -17.77
CA ASP A 259 -37.70 -5.39 -17.54
C ASP A 259 -36.38 -6.00 -17.07
N ILE A 260 -35.24 -5.52 -17.59
CA ILE A 260 -33.90 -5.89 -17.14
C ILE A 260 -33.73 -5.53 -15.68
N TRP A 261 -33.98 -4.25 -15.33
CA TRP A 261 -33.81 -3.77 -13.97
C TRP A 261 -34.77 -4.42 -12.99
N THR A 262 -36.03 -4.66 -13.39
CA THR A 262 -37.02 -5.36 -12.56
C THR A 262 -36.58 -6.80 -12.29
N SER A 263 -36.08 -7.50 -13.31
CA SER A 263 -35.56 -8.86 -13.16
C SER A 263 -34.31 -8.91 -12.27
N HIS A 264 -33.45 -7.90 -12.36
CA HIS A 264 -32.27 -7.78 -11.53
C HIS A 264 -32.61 -7.46 -10.06
N ILE A 265 -33.55 -6.55 -9.80
CA ILE A 265 -34.03 -6.22 -8.45
C ILE A 265 -34.59 -7.49 -7.77
N ARG A 266 -35.39 -8.28 -8.49
CA ARG A 266 -35.94 -9.56 -8.00
C ARG A 266 -34.87 -10.62 -7.77
N ALA A 267 -33.85 -10.68 -8.64
CA ALA A 267 -32.68 -11.55 -8.40
C ALA A 267 -31.96 -11.19 -7.10
N VAL A 268 -31.66 -9.90 -6.91
CA VAL A 268 -30.98 -9.41 -5.70
C VAL A 268 -31.85 -9.67 -4.46
N MET A 269 -33.17 -9.47 -4.54
CA MET A 269 -34.11 -9.78 -3.48
C MET A 269 -34.10 -11.27 -3.09
N SER A 270 -34.15 -12.18 -4.07
CA SER A 270 -34.13 -13.62 -3.81
C SER A 270 -32.83 -14.07 -3.09
N HIS A 271 -31.69 -13.47 -3.44
CA HIS A 271 -30.41 -13.71 -2.77
C HIS A 271 -30.37 -13.14 -1.34
N LEU A 272 -30.99 -11.98 -1.10
CA LEU A 272 -31.07 -11.39 0.24
C LEU A 272 -31.98 -12.19 1.17
N GLN A 273 -33.02 -12.85 0.63
CA GLN A 273 -33.94 -13.69 1.40
C GLN A 273 -33.38 -15.09 1.72
N SER A 274 -32.52 -15.67 0.85
CA SER A 274 -31.91 -17.00 1.08
C SER A 274 -30.80 -16.98 2.14
N ASN A 275 -30.08 -15.87 2.28
CA ASN A 275 -29.07 -15.68 3.31
C ASN A 275 -29.70 -14.95 4.50
N GLY A 276 -30.25 -15.68 5.48
CA GLY A 276 -30.92 -15.17 6.69
C GLY A 276 -30.07 -14.35 7.68
N GLN A 277 -28.98 -13.74 7.22
CA GLN A 277 -28.18 -12.72 7.90
C GLN A 277 -27.90 -11.61 6.89
N GLN A 278 -27.98 -10.33 7.29
CA GLN A 278 -27.46 -9.24 6.46
C GLN A 278 -26.02 -9.61 6.06
N PRO A 279 -25.76 -9.97 4.78
CA PRO A 279 -24.43 -10.34 4.38
C PRO A 279 -23.58 -9.08 4.46
N SER A 280 -22.34 -9.20 4.92
CA SER A 280 -21.41 -8.09 4.76
C SER A 280 -21.35 -7.71 3.27
N LEU A 281 -21.59 -6.43 2.99
CA LEU A 281 -21.64 -5.79 1.67
C LEU A 281 -20.56 -6.21 0.63
N PRO A 282 -19.37 -6.74 0.99
CA PRO A 282 -18.37 -7.18 0.01
C PRO A 282 -18.66 -8.51 -0.73
N GLU A 283 -19.40 -9.46 -0.15
CA GLU A 283 -19.54 -10.82 -0.76
C GLU A 283 -20.51 -10.87 -1.95
N LEU A 284 -21.53 -9.99 -1.99
CA LEU A 284 -22.46 -9.89 -3.13
C LEU A 284 -21.80 -9.32 -4.40
N ILE A 285 -20.65 -8.65 -4.26
CA ILE A 285 -19.93 -7.98 -5.36
C ILE A 285 -18.98 -8.98 -6.04
N THR A 286 -18.50 -9.98 -5.31
CA THR A 286 -17.50 -10.93 -5.80
C THR A 286 -18.09 -12.23 -6.34
N ASP A 287 -19.41 -12.43 -6.27
CA ASP A 287 -20.01 -13.67 -6.79
C ASP A 287 -20.20 -13.57 -8.32
N PRO A 288 -19.39 -14.25 -9.14
CA PRO A 288 -19.48 -14.21 -10.60
C PRO A 288 -20.82 -14.71 -11.14
N MET A 289 -21.68 -15.31 -10.30
CA MET A 289 -23.04 -15.76 -10.64
C MET A 289 -24.08 -14.63 -10.71
N LEU A 290 -23.80 -13.45 -10.14
CA LEU A 290 -24.74 -12.32 -10.05
C LEU A 290 -24.45 -11.18 -11.03
N SER A 291 -23.27 -11.18 -11.67
CA SER A 291 -22.94 -10.30 -12.78
C SER A 291 -23.00 -11.07 -14.10
N PRO A 292 -23.78 -10.65 -15.11
CA PRO A 292 -23.67 -11.21 -16.45
C PRO A 292 -22.29 -10.82 -17.02
N THR A 293 -21.27 -11.63 -16.73
CA THR A 293 -19.90 -11.41 -17.20
C THR A 293 -19.78 -11.87 -18.65
N LEU A 294 -20.30 -11.03 -19.55
CA LEU A 294 -19.89 -11.09 -20.96
C LEU A 294 -18.39 -10.77 -21.01
N HIS A 295 -17.58 -11.82 -21.18
CA HIS A 295 -16.13 -11.69 -21.17
C HIS A 295 -15.69 -10.65 -22.21
N SER A 296 -14.96 -9.65 -21.71
CA SER A 296 -14.40 -8.52 -22.42
C SER A 296 -13.73 -8.91 -23.74
N ARG A 297 -14.33 -8.52 -24.87
CA ARG A 297 -13.64 -8.14 -26.14
C ARG A 297 -14.60 -7.80 -27.29
N GLN A 298 -15.91 -7.95 -27.14
CA GLN A 298 -16.89 -7.60 -28.18
C GLN A 298 -18.13 -6.87 -27.64
N ILE A 299 -17.98 -6.15 -26.52
CA ILE A 299 -19.07 -5.31 -26.00
C ILE A 299 -19.04 -3.99 -26.80
N SER A 300 -20.11 -3.69 -27.52
CA SER A 300 -20.28 -2.38 -28.15
C SER A 300 -20.21 -1.28 -27.06
N PRO A 301 -19.60 -0.12 -27.33
CA PRO A 301 -19.41 0.95 -26.33
C PRO A 301 -20.73 1.47 -25.73
N THR A 302 -21.86 1.07 -26.31
CA THR A 302 -23.23 1.39 -25.95
C THR A 302 -23.85 0.45 -24.89
N LEU A 303 -23.40 -0.80 -24.74
CA LEU A 303 -23.87 -1.73 -23.69
C LEU A 303 -23.13 -1.56 -22.35
N LEU A 304 -21.98 -0.89 -22.38
CA LEU A 304 -21.11 -0.66 -21.23
C LEU A 304 -21.87 -0.09 -20.01
N PRO A 305 -22.76 0.92 -20.14
CA PRO A 305 -23.45 1.53 -18.99
C PRO A 305 -24.36 0.54 -18.25
N ILE A 306 -25.20 -0.21 -18.97
CA ILE A 306 -26.14 -1.16 -18.34
C ILE A 306 -25.38 -2.35 -17.76
N LEU A 307 -24.38 -2.89 -18.47
CA LEU A 307 -23.57 -3.99 -17.94
C LEU A 307 -22.69 -3.58 -16.76
N SER A 308 -22.23 -2.33 -16.65
CA SER A 308 -21.46 -1.87 -15.48
C SER A 308 -22.30 -1.46 -14.29
N THR A 309 -23.49 -0.91 -14.53
CA THR A 309 -24.47 -0.71 -13.47
C THR A 309 -24.91 -2.06 -12.87
N LEU A 310 -24.92 -3.14 -13.65
CA LEU A 310 -25.19 -4.52 -13.20
C LEU A 310 -23.94 -5.29 -12.71
N SER A 311 -22.75 -5.00 -13.23
CA SER A 311 -21.46 -5.62 -12.87
C SER A 311 -20.53 -4.59 -12.24
N VAL A 312 -20.76 -4.25 -10.98
CA VAL A 312 -19.96 -3.30 -10.17
C VAL A 312 -18.46 -3.71 -10.03
N VAL A 313 -17.95 -4.65 -10.83
CA VAL A 313 -16.58 -5.17 -10.84
C VAL A 313 -15.77 -4.85 -12.11
N ALA A 314 -16.34 -4.25 -13.17
CA ALA A 314 -15.56 -3.85 -14.36
C ALA A 314 -14.77 -2.52 -14.16
N THR A 315 -14.08 -2.36 -13.03
CA THR A 315 -13.36 -1.14 -12.64
C THR A 315 -11.95 -1.04 -13.26
N SER A 316 -11.80 -1.20 -14.57
CA SER A 316 -10.50 -0.97 -15.23
C SER A 316 -10.53 -0.07 -16.47
N GLN A 317 -11.71 0.35 -16.97
CA GLN A 317 -11.80 1.07 -18.25
C GLN A 317 -12.75 2.27 -18.33
N TRP A 318 -13.26 2.80 -17.21
CA TRP A 318 -13.87 4.13 -17.23
C TRP A 318 -12.83 5.20 -16.95
N ASP A 319 -12.81 6.26 -17.77
CA ASP A 319 -12.09 7.48 -17.46
C ASP A 319 -12.53 8.00 -16.10
N LYS A 320 -11.67 7.86 -15.08
CA LYS A 320 -11.90 8.34 -13.70
C LYS A 320 -12.31 9.82 -13.68
N ILE A 321 -11.84 10.58 -14.66
CA ILE A 321 -12.15 11.99 -14.90
C ILE A 321 -13.63 12.18 -15.25
N ALA A 322 -14.22 11.30 -16.07
CA ALA A 322 -15.62 11.39 -16.47
C ALA A 322 -16.59 11.13 -15.29
N GLN A 323 -16.20 10.30 -14.32
CA GLN A 323 -16.99 10.01 -13.12
C GLN A 323 -17.01 11.20 -12.16
N ILE A 324 -15.84 11.77 -11.87
CA ILE A 324 -15.72 12.94 -10.97
C ILE A 324 -16.42 14.16 -11.58
N ASN A 325 -16.36 14.34 -12.91
CA ASN A 325 -17.09 15.42 -13.61
C ASN A 325 -18.62 15.38 -13.41
N GLN A 326 -19.20 14.23 -13.07
CA GLN A 326 -20.63 14.13 -12.76
C GLN A 326 -21.02 14.81 -11.44
N LEU A 327 -20.05 15.14 -10.59
CA LEU A 327 -20.26 15.93 -9.37
C LEU A 327 -20.55 17.42 -9.65
N ILE A 328 -20.72 17.80 -10.92
CA ILE A 328 -21.20 19.11 -11.34
C ILE A 328 -22.60 18.96 -11.95
N LEU A 329 -23.58 19.63 -11.34
CA LEU A 329 -24.88 19.81 -11.96
C LEU A 329 -24.82 20.99 -12.95
N PRO A 330 -25.22 20.83 -14.23
CA PRO A 330 -25.35 21.95 -15.17
C PRO A 330 -26.50 22.90 -14.76
N GLU A 331 -26.48 24.15 -15.24
CA GLU A 331 -27.47 25.20 -14.89
C GLU A 331 -28.90 24.92 -15.39
N THR A 332 -29.03 24.06 -16.41
CA THR A 332 -30.30 23.72 -17.03
C THR A 332 -30.63 22.25 -16.80
N VAL A 333 -31.20 21.93 -15.64
CA VAL A 333 -31.99 20.70 -15.55
C VAL A 333 -33.38 21.06 -15.09
N VAL A 334 -34.26 21.25 -16.08
CA VAL A 334 -35.70 21.30 -15.87
C VAL A 334 -36.09 19.95 -15.26
N PRO A 335 -36.77 19.91 -14.10
CA PRO A 335 -37.36 18.67 -13.63
C PRO A 335 -38.39 18.23 -14.67
N THR A 336 -38.12 17.11 -15.34
CA THR A 336 -39.10 16.49 -16.23
C THR A 336 -40.23 15.97 -15.32
N VAL A 337 -41.28 16.76 -15.15
CA VAL A 337 -42.50 16.32 -14.47
C VAL A 337 -43.18 15.33 -15.42
N MET A 338 -42.78 14.06 -15.32
CA MET A 338 -43.53 12.96 -15.94
C MET A 338 -44.66 12.57 -14.98
N GLU A 339 -45.88 12.47 -15.50
CA GLU A 339 -47.03 12.00 -14.72
C GLU A 339 -46.75 10.61 -14.14
N LYS A 340 -47.08 10.41 -12.85
CA LYS A 340 -46.86 9.14 -12.14
C LYS A 340 -47.74 8.05 -12.77
N ASN A 341 -47.16 7.14 -13.53
CA ASN A 341 -47.87 6.03 -14.18
C ASN A 341 -48.05 4.88 -13.18
N LYS A 342 -49.30 4.60 -12.79
CA LYS A 342 -49.64 3.54 -11.81
C LYS A 342 -49.38 2.10 -12.30
N GLU A 343 -49.14 1.90 -13.59
CA GLU A 343 -48.88 0.56 -14.18
C GLU A 343 -47.52 -0.05 -13.78
N TYR A 344 -46.59 0.74 -13.22
CA TYR A 344 -45.20 0.32 -12.98
C TYR A 344 -44.78 0.37 -11.49
N ALA A 345 -45.74 0.32 -10.57
CA ALA A 345 -45.46 0.42 -9.14
C ALA A 345 -44.71 -0.81 -8.61
N LEU A 346 -43.45 -0.62 -8.20
CA LEU A 346 -42.67 -1.60 -7.45
C LEU A 346 -43.26 -1.83 -6.04
N THR A 347 -43.14 -3.05 -5.53
CA THR A 347 -43.46 -3.38 -4.12
C THR A 347 -42.51 -2.67 -3.14
N VAL A 348 -42.89 -2.57 -1.87
CA VAL A 348 -42.06 -1.91 -0.83
C VAL A 348 -40.69 -2.58 -0.69
N GLU A 349 -40.62 -3.91 -0.82
CA GLU A 349 -39.35 -4.64 -0.79
C GLU A 349 -38.50 -4.39 -2.05
N GLU A 350 -39.12 -4.30 -3.24
CA GLU A 350 -38.43 -3.97 -4.49
C GLU A 350 -37.89 -2.52 -4.47
N GLN A 351 -38.64 -1.59 -3.86
CA GLN A 351 -38.20 -0.21 -3.64
C GLN A 351 -36.99 -0.13 -2.71
N HIS A 352 -36.97 -0.93 -1.63
CA HIS A 352 -35.79 -0.98 -0.74
C HIS A 352 -34.55 -1.51 -1.46
N VAL A 353 -34.70 -2.54 -2.29
CA VAL A 353 -33.59 -3.07 -3.11
C VAL A 353 -33.15 -2.05 -4.16
N LEU A 354 -34.09 -1.32 -4.77
CA LEU A 354 -33.78 -0.22 -5.69
C LEU A 354 -32.95 0.87 -4.99
N ASP A 355 -33.26 1.24 -3.75
CA ASP A 355 -32.47 2.18 -2.95
C ASP A 355 -31.03 1.69 -2.70
N VAL A 356 -30.85 0.39 -2.45
CA VAL A 356 -29.52 -0.22 -2.30
C VAL A 356 -28.74 -0.11 -3.60
N VAL A 357 -29.38 -0.37 -4.74
CA VAL A 357 -28.75 -0.28 -6.08
C VAL A 357 -28.37 1.17 -6.41
N ILE A 358 -29.28 2.12 -6.22
CA ILE A 358 -29.03 3.56 -6.40
C ILE A 358 -27.87 4.02 -5.50
N GLY A 359 -27.87 3.64 -4.22
CA GLY A 359 -26.79 3.96 -3.30
C GLY A 359 -25.41 3.43 -3.70
N ARG A 360 -25.36 2.24 -4.32
CA ARG A 360 -24.11 1.68 -4.87
C ARG A 360 -23.59 2.50 -6.05
N LEU A 361 -24.46 2.91 -6.98
CA LEU A 361 -24.09 3.79 -8.09
C LEU A 361 -23.55 5.13 -7.57
N LEU A 362 -24.23 5.69 -6.57
CA LEU A 362 -23.80 6.93 -5.92
C LEU A 362 -22.43 6.80 -5.26
N ASN A 363 -22.13 5.69 -4.58
CA ASN A 363 -20.81 5.45 -3.97
C ASN A 363 -19.65 5.42 -4.98
N VAL A 364 -19.93 5.14 -6.26
CA VAL A 364 -18.95 5.19 -7.37
C VAL A 364 -18.99 6.54 -8.11
N CYS A 365 -19.80 7.49 -7.61
CA CYS A 365 -20.02 8.82 -8.19
C CYS A 365 -20.68 8.80 -9.60
N LEU A 366 -21.44 7.75 -9.92
CA LEU A 366 -22.26 7.64 -11.14
C LEU A 366 -23.65 8.25 -10.91
N ILE A 367 -23.71 9.57 -10.85
CA ILE A 367 -24.92 10.32 -10.45
C ILE A 367 -25.95 10.37 -11.58
N LYS A 368 -25.51 10.44 -12.84
CA LYS A 368 -26.41 10.47 -14.00
C LYS A 368 -27.15 9.14 -14.12
N GLU A 369 -26.43 8.04 -14.01
CA GLU A 369 -26.97 6.68 -14.10
C GLU A 369 -27.90 6.40 -12.91
N ALA A 370 -27.54 6.85 -11.70
CA ALA A 370 -28.41 6.76 -10.54
C ALA A 370 -29.72 7.55 -10.71
N ARG A 371 -29.65 8.72 -11.37
CA ARG A 371 -30.81 9.54 -11.67
C ARG A 371 -31.69 8.95 -12.77
N GLU A 372 -31.09 8.48 -13.86
CA GLU A 372 -31.80 7.82 -14.94
C GLU A 372 -32.55 6.58 -14.44
N LEU A 373 -31.92 5.80 -13.53
CA LEU A 373 -32.55 4.66 -12.88
C LEU A 373 -33.72 5.06 -11.98
N ALA A 374 -33.57 6.13 -11.19
CA ALA A 374 -34.65 6.67 -10.38
C ALA A 374 -35.83 7.18 -11.25
N ASP A 375 -35.53 7.89 -12.34
CA ASP A 375 -36.50 8.40 -13.30
C ASP A 375 -37.23 7.26 -14.04
N LEU A 376 -36.53 6.16 -14.38
CA LEU A 376 -37.09 4.98 -15.06
C LEU A 376 -38.22 4.31 -14.26
N PHE A 377 -38.09 4.28 -12.94
CA PHE A 377 -39.06 3.74 -12.00
C PHE A 377 -39.93 4.80 -11.33
N GLN A 378 -39.73 6.09 -11.66
CA GLN A 378 -40.42 7.22 -11.03
C GLN A 378 -40.32 7.18 -9.49
N TYR A 379 -39.15 6.79 -8.99
CA TYR A 379 -38.89 6.55 -7.57
C TYR A 379 -38.02 7.66 -6.97
N ASP A 380 -38.55 8.31 -5.93
CA ASP A 380 -37.89 9.41 -5.23
C ASP A 380 -36.92 8.85 -4.17
N SER A 381 -35.68 8.53 -4.56
CA SER A 381 -34.68 7.98 -3.62
C SER A 381 -34.15 9.05 -2.64
N PRO A 382 -34.14 8.77 -1.32
CA PRO A 382 -33.62 9.70 -0.32
C PRO A 382 -32.11 9.95 -0.48
N ASP A 383 -31.33 8.92 -0.81
CA ASP A 383 -29.87 9.03 -0.97
C ASP A 383 -29.49 9.86 -2.19
N LEU A 384 -30.23 9.73 -3.29
CA LEU A 384 -30.04 10.55 -4.48
C LEU A 384 -30.36 12.02 -4.18
N THR A 385 -31.44 12.28 -3.43
CA THR A 385 -31.85 13.63 -3.01
C THR A 385 -30.77 14.28 -2.13
N ILE A 386 -30.22 13.53 -1.18
CA ILE A 386 -29.12 13.97 -0.31
C ILE A 386 -27.87 14.33 -1.13
N VAL A 387 -27.43 13.46 -2.04
CA VAL A 387 -26.24 13.69 -2.87
C VAL A 387 -26.43 14.91 -3.78
N LEU A 388 -27.60 15.04 -4.43
CA LEU A 388 -27.90 16.21 -5.27
C LEU A 388 -27.92 17.51 -4.46
N CYS A 389 -28.43 17.49 -3.22
CA CYS A 389 -28.38 18.64 -2.33
C CYS A 389 -26.94 19.00 -1.94
N CYS A 390 -26.11 18.01 -1.60
CA CYS A 390 -24.70 18.21 -1.28
C CYS A 390 -23.94 18.88 -2.44
N ILE A 391 -24.22 18.49 -3.69
CA ILE A 391 -23.62 19.11 -4.89
C ILE A 391 -24.12 20.54 -5.08
N LYS A 392 -25.42 20.81 -4.91
CA LYS A 392 -25.97 22.17 -5.06
C LYS A 392 -25.41 23.13 -4.00
N LEU A 393 -25.25 22.66 -2.77
CA LEU A 393 -24.63 23.41 -1.67
C LEU A 393 -23.14 23.68 -1.95
N SER A 394 -22.39 22.68 -2.41
CA SER A 394 -20.95 22.84 -2.70
C SER A 394 -20.68 23.75 -3.90
N GLN A 395 -21.57 23.78 -4.89
CA GLN A 395 -21.52 24.72 -6.02
C GLN A 395 -21.96 26.15 -5.67
N GLY A 396 -22.54 26.38 -4.49
CA GLY A 396 -23.12 27.67 -4.12
C GLY A 396 -24.42 28.02 -4.85
N LYS A 397 -25.06 27.04 -5.51
CA LYS A 397 -26.35 27.19 -6.20
C LYS A 397 -27.54 27.16 -5.23
N LEU A 398 -27.34 26.59 -4.05
CA LEU A 398 -28.31 26.54 -2.97
C LEU A 398 -27.70 27.22 -1.75
N THR A 399 -28.41 28.20 -1.18
CA THR A 399 -28.03 28.82 0.10
C THR A 399 -28.68 28.05 1.26
N PRO A 400 -28.07 28.07 2.46
CA PRO A 400 -28.64 27.40 3.64
C PRO A 400 -30.11 27.77 3.91
N ASP A 401 -30.51 29.00 3.57
CA ASP A 401 -31.85 29.55 3.79
C ASP A 401 -32.92 29.05 2.81
N HIS A 402 -32.54 28.40 1.70
CA HIS A 402 -33.46 28.00 0.62
C HIS A 402 -33.57 26.46 0.45
N LEU A 403 -33.28 25.69 1.50
CA LEU A 403 -33.41 24.23 1.49
C LEU A 403 -34.88 23.77 1.36
N THR A 404 -35.11 22.63 0.72
CA THR A 404 -36.45 22.03 0.64
C THR A 404 -36.95 21.60 2.02
N PRO A 405 -38.27 21.62 2.29
CA PRO A 405 -38.82 21.27 3.61
C PRO A 405 -38.44 19.85 4.06
N GLU A 406 -38.33 18.89 3.13
CA GLU A 406 -37.87 17.52 3.41
C GLU A 406 -36.44 17.45 3.94
N ILE A 407 -35.55 18.30 3.42
CA ILE A 407 -34.14 18.35 3.85
C ILE A 407 -34.01 19.12 5.17
N LEU A 408 -34.82 20.16 5.37
CA LEU A 408 -34.91 20.86 6.65
C LEU A 408 -35.42 19.94 7.78
N GLU A 409 -36.35 19.03 7.49
CA GLU A 409 -36.83 18.03 8.44
C GLU A 409 -35.73 16.99 8.79
N LEU A 410 -34.93 16.57 7.79
CA LEU A 410 -33.77 15.69 8.00
C LEU A 410 -32.65 16.33 8.85
N LEU A 411 -32.49 17.65 8.76
CA LEU A 411 -31.52 18.44 9.53
C LEU A 411 -32.02 18.81 10.95
N ALA A 412 -33.33 18.95 11.15
CA ALA A 412 -33.94 19.33 12.44
C ALA A 412 -33.93 18.23 13.50
N ASN A 413 -33.90 16.95 13.09
CA ASN A 413 -33.88 15.82 14.02
C ASN A 413 -32.49 15.59 14.64
N ARG A 414 -32.42 15.52 15.99
CA ARG A 414 -31.19 15.45 16.82
C ARG A 414 -30.35 14.15 16.65
N PRO A 415 -29.08 14.12 17.15
CA PRO A 415 -27.96 13.45 16.46
C PRO A 415 -27.66 12.03 16.97
N LEU A 416 -26.93 11.23 16.17
CA LEU A 416 -25.68 10.50 16.55
C LEU A 416 -25.34 9.38 15.55
N ARG A 417 -24.20 9.50 14.86
CA ARG A 417 -23.12 8.49 14.81
C ARG A 417 -21.79 9.24 14.66
N ARG A 418 -20.96 9.26 15.72
CA ARG A 418 -19.60 9.82 15.61
C ARG A 418 -18.74 8.88 14.76
N PHE A 419 -18.52 9.25 13.51
CA PHE A 419 -17.34 8.80 12.77
C PHE A 419 -16.31 9.93 12.77
N SER A 420 -15.11 9.60 13.23
CA SER A 420 -14.02 10.55 13.42
C SER A 420 -13.48 11.04 12.08
N VAL A 421 -14.07 12.10 11.53
CA VAL A 421 -13.49 12.88 10.44
C VAL A 421 -12.80 14.10 11.05
N PRO A 422 -11.55 14.43 10.66
CA PRO A 422 -10.88 15.63 11.17
C PRO A 422 -11.74 16.87 10.88
N SER A 423 -12.12 17.53 11.97
CA SER A 423 -12.81 18.82 11.95
C SER A 423 -11.78 19.92 11.91
N LEU A 424 -12.02 20.93 11.09
CA LEU A 424 -11.35 22.23 11.15
C LEU A 424 -11.78 22.94 12.45
N THR A 425 -11.32 22.46 13.60
CA THR A 425 -11.45 23.21 14.86
C THR A 425 -10.17 24.01 15.06
N PRO A 426 -10.26 25.35 15.15
CA PRO A 426 -9.09 26.15 15.48
C PRO A 426 -8.58 25.79 16.90
N PRO A 427 -7.27 25.89 17.16
CA PRO A 427 -6.72 25.70 18.50
C PRO A 427 -7.33 26.72 19.49
N PRO A 428 -7.49 26.35 20.77
CA PRO A 428 -8.04 27.26 21.77
C PRO A 428 -7.05 28.41 21.98
N GLY A 429 -7.43 29.62 21.56
CA GLY A 429 -6.63 30.84 21.71
C GLY A 429 -6.38 31.67 20.44
N ALA A 430 -6.97 31.33 19.29
CA ALA A 430 -6.94 32.21 18.12
C ALA A 430 -8.11 33.21 18.16
N ASP A 431 -7.80 34.50 18.25
CA ASP A 431 -8.73 35.62 18.29
C ASP A 431 -9.91 35.49 17.31
N GLU A 432 -11.11 35.81 17.79
CA GLU A 432 -12.39 35.83 17.06
C GLU A 432 -12.49 36.92 15.98
N SER A 433 -11.42 37.20 15.22
CA SER A 433 -11.42 38.15 14.11
C SER A 433 -11.45 37.46 12.74
N THR A 434 -12.30 36.44 12.56
CA THR A 434 -12.32 35.65 11.32
C THR A 434 -13.35 36.14 10.29
N ASN A 435 -12.82 36.49 9.11
CA ASN A 435 -13.47 36.82 7.85
C ASN A 435 -14.87 36.17 7.65
N PRO A 436 -15.92 36.93 7.24
CA PRO A 436 -17.29 36.40 7.08
C PRO A 436 -17.38 35.24 6.08
N LYS A 437 -16.52 35.19 5.07
CA LYS A 437 -16.45 34.09 4.09
C LYS A 437 -16.07 32.74 4.71
N ASN A 438 -15.23 32.72 5.76
CA ASN A 438 -14.83 31.47 6.41
C ASN A 438 -15.95 30.92 7.31
N LYS A 439 -16.82 31.78 7.86
CA LYS A 439 -17.97 31.37 8.67
C LYS A 439 -19.00 30.62 7.82
N VAL A 440 -19.35 31.17 6.65
CA VAL A 440 -20.30 30.54 5.70
C VAL A 440 -19.78 29.19 5.19
N SER A 441 -18.50 29.11 4.81
CA SER A 441 -17.91 27.83 4.36
C SER A 441 -17.91 26.75 5.45
N ASN A 442 -17.66 27.13 6.71
CA ASN A 442 -17.69 26.20 7.83
C ASN A 442 -19.11 25.72 8.17
N GLU A 443 -20.12 26.58 7.99
CA GLU A 443 -21.53 26.22 8.12
C GLU A 443 -21.96 25.23 7.03
N ILE A 444 -21.56 25.47 5.78
CA ILE A 444 -21.80 24.54 4.67
C ILE A 444 -21.13 23.18 4.95
N ILE A 445 -19.88 23.15 5.43
CA ILE A 445 -19.21 21.89 5.79
C ILE A 445 -19.98 21.11 6.86
N LYS A 446 -20.50 21.79 7.89
CA LYS A 446 -21.30 21.14 8.94
C LYS A 446 -22.60 20.55 8.38
N MET A 447 -23.30 21.29 7.52
CA MET A 447 -24.52 20.79 6.87
C MET A 447 -24.23 19.58 5.98
N LEU A 448 -23.15 19.63 5.18
CA LEU A 448 -22.76 18.49 4.33
C LEU A 448 -22.44 17.24 5.18
N GLN A 449 -21.76 17.42 6.32
CA GLN A 449 -21.49 16.31 7.26
C GLN A 449 -22.79 15.73 7.84
N GLN A 450 -23.73 16.58 8.26
CA GLN A 450 -25.04 16.14 8.76
C GLN A 450 -25.84 15.39 7.69
N LEU A 451 -25.81 15.84 6.44
CA LEU A 451 -26.44 15.16 5.31
C LEU A 451 -25.78 13.81 5.02
N SER A 452 -24.44 13.73 5.09
CA SER A 452 -23.69 12.48 4.93
C SER A 452 -24.05 11.45 6.00
N ASP A 453 -24.24 11.86 7.26
CA ASP A 453 -24.62 10.97 8.37
C ASP A 453 -26.04 10.39 8.21
N ARG A 454 -26.88 11.03 7.40
CA ARG A 454 -28.26 10.62 7.11
C ARG A 454 -28.39 9.78 5.84
N ALA A 455 -27.34 9.68 5.01
CA ALA A 455 -27.33 8.82 3.83
C ALA A 455 -27.26 7.34 4.25
N ASN A 456 -28.14 6.51 3.70
CA ASN A 456 -28.23 5.09 4.04
C ASN A 456 -27.12 4.29 3.33
N HIS A 457 -26.99 4.50 2.02
CA HIS A 457 -26.11 3.74 1.14
C HIS A 457 -25.14 4.63 0.36
N ALA A 458 -25.32 5.96 0.28
CA ALA A 458 -24.49 6.89 -0.52
C ALA A 458 -23.35 7.61 0.24
N HIS A 459 -22.92 7.08 1.38
CA HIS A 459 -21.96 7.75 2.28
C HIS A 459 -20.61 8.07 1.64
N LYS A 460 -20.05 7.17 0.80
CA LYS A 460 -18.73 7.42 0.16
C LYS A 460 -18.78 8.59 -0.82
N CYS A 461 -19.89 8.73 -1.54
CA CYS A 461 -20.15 9.87 -2.42
C CYS A 461 -20.16 11.18 -1.63
N CYS A 462 -20.90 11.21 -0.52
CA CYS A 462 -21.00 12.39 0.33
C CYS A 462 -19.64 12.79 0.91
N LEU A 463 -18.84 11.82 1.38
CA LEU A 463 -17.47 12.07 1.84
C LEU A 463 -16.56 12.61 0.73
N CYS A 464 -16.71 12.12 -0.50
CA CYS A 464 -15.98 12.63 -1.67
C CYS A 464 -16.33 14.11 -1.92
N ILE A 465 -17.63 14.45 -1.97
CA ILE A 465 -18.11 15.83 -2.13
C ILE A 465 -17.57 16.74 -1.03
N ILE A 466 -17.65 16.30 0.23
CA ILE A 466 -17.12 17.04 1.39
C ILE A 466 -15.61 17.26 1.26
N SER A 467 -14.87 16.23 0.86
CA SER A 467 -13.41 16.31 0.71
C SER A 467 -13.02 17.32 -0.36
N ILE A 468 -13.63 17.25 -1.54
CA ILE A 468 -13.41 18.20 -2.64
C ILE A 468 -13.79 19.62 -2.22
N PHE A 469 -14.91 19.81 -1.52
CA PHE A 469 -15.31 21.13 -1.03
C PHE A 469 -14.32 21.70 -0.01
N LYS A 470 -13.85 20.89 0.96
CA LYS A 470 -12.81 21.31 1.92
C LYS A 470 -11.52 21.72 1.21
N ILE A 471 -11.12 20.99 0.17
CA ILE A 471 -9.92 21.31 -0.63
C ILE A 471 -10.14 22.60 -1.44
N ALA A 472 -11.32 22.80 -2.02
CA ALA A 472 -11.67 24.03 -2.73
C ALA A 472 -11.55 25.26 -1.81
N VAL A 473 -12.08 25.15 -0.58
CA VAL A 473 -11.95 26.19 0.46
C VAL A 473 -10.48 26.41 0.84
N ALA A 474 -9.71 25.33 1.05
CA ALA A 474 -8.30 25.39 1.39
C ALA A 474 -7.43 26.07 0.31
N LEU A 475 -7.70 25.77 -0.96
CA LEU A 475 -6.99 26.32 -2.13
C LEU A 475 -7.57 27.65 -2.62
N ARG A 476 -8.65 28.16 -2.02
CA ARG A 476 -9.41 29.34 -2.44
C ARG A 476 -9.86 29.27 -3.91
N LYS A 477 -10.20 28.07 -4.40
CA LYS A 477 -10.78 27.82 -5.73
C LYS A 477 -12.29 27.52 -5.59
N THR A 478 -13.04 27.61 -6.69
CA THR A 478 -14.46 27.19 -6.70
C THR A 478 -14.56 25.67 -6.76
N TYR A 479 -15.63 25.11 -6.19
CA TYR A 479 -15.88 23.65 -6.23
C TYR A 479 -15.90 23.12 -7.66
N SER A 480 -16.60 23.79 -8.57
CA SER A 480 -16.68 23.40 -9.97
C SER A 480 -15.33 23.46 -10.70
N SER A 481 -14.48 24.44 -10.40
CA SER A 481 -13.12 24.50 -10.97
C SER A 481 -12.28 23.31 -10.53
N LEU A 482 -12.42 22.87 -9.28
CA LEU A 482 -11.64 21.77 -8.72
C LEU A 482 -12.09 20.41 -9.27
N VAL A 483 -13.40 20.21 -9.43
CA VAL A 483 -13.96 18.98 -10.00
C VAL A 483 -13.52 18.78 -11.47
N LEU A 484 -13.37 19.86 -12.24
CA LEU A 484 -12.91 19.82 -13.64
C LEU A 484 -11.39 19.72 -13.78
N SER A 485 -10.63 19.89 -12.69
CA SER A 485 -9.16 19.82 -12.71
C SER A 485 -8.67 18.38 -12.59
N ASP A 486 -7.45 18.08 -13.06
CA ASP A 486 -6.85 16.78 -12.78
C ASP A 486 -6.64 16.60 -11.27
N VAL A 487 -6.88 15.38 -10.79
CA VAL A 487 -6.74 14.99 -9.38
C VAL A 487 -5.27 15.11 -8.95
N TYR A 488 -4.33 14.79 -9.84
CA TYR A 488 -2.89 14.91 -9.58
C TYR A 488 -2.44 16.38 -9.46
N ASP A 489 -2.94 17.26 -10.33
CA ASP A 489 -2.66 18.70 -10.25
C ASP A 489 -3.26 19.31 -8.97
N THR A 490 -4.47 18.90 -8.60
CA THR A 490 -5.10 19.31 -7.35
C THR A 490 -4.30 18.86 -6.13
N LEU A 491 -3.78 17.63 -6.16
CA LEU A 491 -2.92 17.08 -5.11
C LEU A 491 -1.58 17.84 -5.03
N ALA A 492 -0.99 18.16 -6.18
CA ALA A 492 0.23 18.97 -6.29
C ALA A 492 0.06 20.36 -5.67
N ASP A 493 -1.02 21.07 -6.04
CA ASP A 493 -1.36 22.38 -5.51
C ASP A 493 -1.58 22.33 -3.98
N LEU A 494 -2.28 21.31 -3.49
CA LEU A 494 -2.56 21.13 -2.07
C LEU A 494 -1.29 20.87 -1.26
N LEU A 495 -0.41 19.99 -1.74
CA LEU A 495 0.84 19.66 -1.04
C LEU A 495 1.82 20.84 -1.03
N SER A 496 1.80 21.67 -2.07
CA SER A 496 2.58 22.92 -2.17
C SER A 496 1.99 24.07 -1.33
N SER A 497 0.76 23.93 -0.84
CA SER A 497 0.11 24.98 -0.03
C SER A 497 0.71 25.10 1.37
N THR A 498 0.50 26.26 2.00
CA THR A 498 0.88 26.55 3.39
C THR A 498 -0.18 26.10 4.41
N ASN A 499 -1.16 25.28 4.01
CA ASN A 499 -2.25 24.86 4.89
C ASN A 499 -1.76 23.81 5.91
N PRO A 500 -2.01 23.98 7.22
CA PRO A 500 -1.61 23.01 8.25
C PRO A 500 -2.27 21.63 8.08
N GLU A 501 -3.46 21.54 7.48
CA GLU A 501 -4.20 20.29 7.29
C GLU A 501 -3.93 19.62 5.93
N LYS A 502 -2.95 20.11 5.15
CA LYS A 502 -2.73 19.66 3.76
C LYS A 502 -2.55 18.15 3.61
N TYR A 503 -1.83 17.50 4.53
CA TYR A 503 -1.62 16.04 4.48
C TYR A 503 -2.92 15.26 4.80
N SER A 504 -3.74 15.77 5.74
CA SER A 504 -5.02 15.16 6.07
C SER A 504 -6.01 15.28 4.91
N LEU A 505 -6.09 16.46 4.29
CA LEU A 505 -6.94 16.70 3.13
C LEU A 505 -6.48 15.90 1.91
N ALA A 506 -5.16 15.81 1.67
CA ALA A 506 -4.58 14.99 0.61
C ALA A 506 -4.91 13.50 0.81
N LYS A 507 -4.82 13.00 2.05
CA LYS A 507 -5.21 11.63 2.38
C LYS A 507 -6.70 11.38 2.12
N SER A 508 -7.56 12.32 2.52
CA SER A 508 -9.00 12.25 2.24
C SER A 508 -9.28 12.19 0.75
N LEU A 509 -8.62 13.04 -0.06
CA LEU A 509 -8.73 13.05 -1.52
C LEU A 509 -8.36 11.69 -2.10
N VAL A 510 -7.15 11.19 -1.78
CA VAL A 510 -6.64 9.89 -2.23
C VAL A 510 -7.60 8.74 -1.91
N THR A 511 -8.17 8.74 -0.70
CA THR A 511 -9.14 7.70 -0.30
C THR A 511 -10.48 7.81 -1.04
N SER A 512 -10.90 9.04 -1.36
CA SER A 512 -12.18 9.30 -2.04
C SER A 512 -12.12 9.09 -3.56
N SER A 513 -10.96 9.33 -4.18
CA SER A 513 -10.76 9.22 -5.63
C SER A 513 -10.32 7.82 -6.10
N ASN A 514 -10.24 6.84 -5.19
CA ASN A 514 -9.85 5.46 -5.46
C ASN A 514 -8.57 5.35 -6.33
N MET A 515 -7.56 6.16 -5.98
CA MET A 515 -6.27 6.16 -6.67
C MET A 515 -5.49 4.90 -6.33
N GLN A 516 -4.86 4.28 -7.33
CA GLN A 516 -4.05 3.09 -7.06
C GLN A 516 -2.77 3.50 -6.34
N GLY A 517 -2.36 2.72 -5.34
CA GLY A 517 -1.13 2.95 -4.59
C GLY A 517 0.11 3.05 -5.48
N ARG A 518 0.12 2.34 -6.62
CA ARG A 518 1.20 2.41 -7.63
C ARG A 518 1.32 3.80 -8.25
N ASP A 519 0.20 4.39 -8.66
CA ASP A 519 0.20 5.69 -9.34
C ASP A 519 0.61 6.80 -8.37
N ILE A 520 0.14 6.74 -7.12
CA ILE A 520 0.51 7.68 -6.05
C ILE A 520 1.99 7.55 -5.71
N ALA A 521 2.53 6.33 -5.61
CA ALA A 521 3.95 6.11 -5.38
C ALA A 521 4.80 6.73 -6.49
N GLY A 522 4.40 6.56 -7.76
CA GLY A 522 5.06 7.21 -8.90
C GLY A 522 4.99 8.74 -8.83
N PHE A 523 3.79 9.29 -8.62
CA PHE A 523 3.57 10.73 -8.51
C PHE A 523 4.39 11.38 -7.39
N LEU A 524 4.36 10.82 -6.17
CA LEU A 524 5.09 11.36 -5.03
C LEU A 524 6.61 11.25 -5.23
N SER A 525 7.11 10.12 -5.75
CA SER A 525 8.53 9.97 -6.08
C SER A 525 9.00 11.01 -7.10
N ASN A 526 8.20 11.28 -8.14
CA ASN A 526 8.50 12.29 -9.14
C ASN A 526 8.45 13.71 -8.56
N CYS A 527 7.46 14.02 -7.72
CA CYS A 527 7.37 15.32 -7.06
C CYS A 527 8.57 15.60 -6.14
N ILE A 528 9.02 14.59 -5.38
CA ILE A 528 10.22 14.70 -4.53
C ILE A 528 11.45 14.92 -5.39
N ALA A 529 11.61 14.15 -6.47
CA ALA A 529 12.75 14.28 -7.38
C ALA A 529 12.79 15.64 -8.07
N ALA A 530 11.66 16.11 -8.61
CA ALA A 530 11.53 17.41 -9.25
C ALA A 530 11.79 18.56 -8.27
N SER A 531 11.27 18.46 -7.03
CA SER A 531 11.56 19.43 -5.97
C SER A 531 13.07 19.50 -5.72
N LEU A 532 13.75 18.36 -5.56
CA LEU A 532 15.20 18.31 -5.34
C LEU A 532 16.01 18.82 -6.53
N GLN A 533 15.60 18.55 -7.77
CA GLN A 533 16.25 19.08 -8.98
C GLN A 533 16.15 20.60 -9.08
N SER A 534 15.01 21.18 -8.68
CA SER A 534 14.81 22.64 -8.68
C SER A 534 15.78 23.35 -7.72
N TYR A 535 16.19 22.70 -6.62
CA TYR A 535 17.20 23.22 -5.70
C TYR A 535 18.63 23.22 -6.29
N ILE A 536 18.86 22.49 -7.38
CA ILE A 536 20.18 22.28 -8.00
C ILE A 536 20.36 23.15 -9.26
N GLY A 537 19.30 23.83 -9.72
CA GLY A 537 19.33 24.65 -10.94
C GLY A 537 19.30 23.83 -12.23
N GLY A 538 18.76 22.60 -12.20
CA GLY A 538 18.55 21.78 -13.40
C GLY A 538 17.42 22.30 -14.30
N GLN A 539 17.35 21.80 -15.55
CA GLN A 539 16.30 22.17 -16.51
C GLN A 539 14.88 21.92 -15.95
N GLU A 540 13.96 22.83 -16.26
CA GLU A 540 12.56 22.73 -15.87
C GLU A 540 11.88 21.52 -16.52
N HIS A 541 11.48 20.54 -15.70
CA HIS A 541 10.48 19.51 -16.05
C HIS A 541 9.05 19.99 -15.70
N ASP A 542 7.99 19.39 -16.25
CA ASP A 542 6.60 19.81 -16.00
C ASP A 542 6.22 19.92 -14.51
N TYR A 543 6.82 19.09 -13.64
CA TYR A 543 6.59 19.09 -12.19
C TYR A 543 7.41 20.14 -11.40
N SER A 544 8.27 20.93 -12.05
CA SER A 544 9.18 21.90 -11.40
C SER A 544 8.47 23.06 -10.68
N ARG A 545 7.18 23.27 -11.01
CA ARG A 545 6.33 24.29 -10.35
C ARG A 545 5.87 23.85 -8.95
N VAL A 546 6.00 22.56 -8.62
CA VAL A 546 5.41 21.95 -7.43
C VAL A 546 6.48 21.74 -6.34
N LYS A 547 6.58 22.68 -5.40
CA LYS A 547 7.48 22.58 -4.23
C LYS A 547 6.87 21.72 -3.13
N VAL A 548 6.74 20.41 -3.40
CA VAL A 548 6.20 19.44 -2.43
C VAL A 548 7.19 19.13 -1.31
N TYR A 549 8.49 19.16 -1.63
CA TYR A 549 9.55 18.66 -0.77
C TYR A 549 10.67 19.69 -0.59
N GLU A 550 11.16 19.81 0.64
CA GLU A 550 12.35 20.63 0.96
C GLU A 550 13.48 19.72 1.47
N PRO A 551 14.74 19.91 1.02
CA PRO A 551 15.89 19.09 1.45
C PRO A 551 16.08 18.99 2.97
N HIS A 552 15.64 20.01 3.70
CA HIS A 552 15.73 20.11 5.16
C HIS A 552 14.40 19.80 5.87
N MET A 553 13.44 19.20 5.17
CA MET A 553 12.16 18.80 5.75
C MET A 553 12.38 17.80 6.89
N THR A 554 11.70 18.03 8.02
CA THR A 554 11.75 17.15 9.18
C THR A 554 11.22 15.76 8.84
N THR A 555 11.76 14.73 9.50
CA THR A 555 11.29 13.35 9.32
C THR A 555 9.78 13.23 9.56
N SER A 556 9.20 13.93 10.54
CA SER A 556 7.75 13.92 10.79
C SER A 556 6.89 14.40 9.61
N SER A 557 7.33 15.46 8.92
CA SER A 557 6.64 16.00 7.75
C SER A 557 6.78 15.08 6.54
N PHE A 558 7.96 14.45 6.37
CA PHE A 558 8.13 13.41 5.36
C PHE A 558 7.26 12.19 5.61
N MET A 559 7.15 11.73 6.87
CA MET A 559 6.32 10.58 7.22
C MET A 559 4.85 10.86 6.92
N SER A 560 4.37 12.08 7.15
CA SER A 560 3.00 12.50 6.80
C SER A 560 2.75 12.49 5.29
N LEU A 561 3.77 12.79 4.48
CA LEU A 561 3.74 12.69 3.03
C LEU A 561 3.79 11.23 2.55
N ALA A 562 4.67 10.41 3.11
CA ALA A 562 4.83 9.01 2.75
C ALA A 562 3.56 8.18 3.06
N GLN A 563 2.84 8.54 4.14
CA GLN A 563 1.57 7.92 4.54
C GLN A 563 0.41 8.17 3.55
N LEU A 564 0.57 9.06 2.56
CA LEU A 564 -0.41 9.22 1.47
C LEU A 564 -0.40 8.02 0.52
N CYS A 565 0.71 7.29 0.45
CA CYS A 565 0.83 6.09 -0.35
C CYS A 565 0.50 4.85 0.50
N SER A 566 -0.25 3.90 -0.05
CA SER A 566 -0.45 2.60 0.59
C SER A 566 0.75 1.65 0.42
N ASP A 567 1.48 1.75 -0.68
CA ASP A 567 2.66 0.93 -1.00
C ASP A 567 3.96 1.73 -0.80
N HIS A 568 4.42 1.75 0.45
CA HIS A 568 5.64 2.43 0.87
C HIS A 568 6.91 1.79 0.27
N ALA A 569 6.91 0.47 0.05
CA ALA A 569 8.06 -0.24 -0.50
C ALA A 569 8.30 0.13 -1.96
N LEU A 570 7.24 0.23 -2.78
CA LEU A 570 7.35 0.69 -4.16
C LEU A 570 7.86 2.13 -4.24
N MET A 571 7.34 3.04 -3.39
CA MET A 571 7.85 4.41 -3.31
C MET A 571 9.34 4.44 -2.94
N GLY A 572 9.76 3.61 -1.98
CA GLY A 572 11.18 3.45 -1.62
C GLY A 572 12.06 2.96 -2.77
N ARG A 573 11.59 1.99 -3.55
CA ARG A 573 12.31 1.47 -4.75
C ARG A 573 12.41 2.53 -5.84
N ASN A 574 11.34 3.27 -6.10
CA ASN A 574 11.33 4.35 -7.09
C ASN A 574 12.39 5.40 -6.72
N LEU A 575 12.40 5.86 -5.46
CA LEU A 575 13.41 6.82 -4.97
C LEU A 575 14.84 6.24 -5.06
N LEU A 576 15.05 4.97 -4.71
CA LEU A 576 16.37 4.34 -4.81
C LEU A 576 16.85 4.20 -6.26
N SER A 577 15.94 3.90 -7.18
CA SER A 577 16.25 3.80 -8.62
C SER A 577 16.69 5.15 -9.18
N LEU A 578 16.04 6.24 -8.75
CA LEU A 578 16.44 7.61 -9.08
C LEU A 578 17.83 7.92 -8.52
N THR A 579 18.13 7.56 -7.27
CA THR A 579 19.49 7.71 -6.70
C THR A 579 20.55 7.01 -7.55
N LYS A 580 20.27 5.79 -8.00
CA LYS A 580 21.21 5.02 -8.84
C LYS A 580 21.40 5.64 -10.22
N SER A 581 20.35 6.20 -10.83
CA SER A 581 20.43 6.86 -12.13
C SER A 581 21.36 8.08 -12.11
N LEU A 582 21.32 8.86 -11.02
CA LEU A 582 22.19 10.02 -10.81
C LEU A 582 23.65 9.64 -10.51
N SER A 583 23.91 8.37 -10.19
CA SER A 583 25.22 7.87 -9.83
C SER A 583 26.12 7.54 -11.03
N GLY A 584 25.61 7.66 -12.26
CA GLY A 584 26.35 7.36 -13.50
C GLY A 584 27.25 8.49 -14.03
N GLU A 585 27.26 9.67 -13.41
CA GLU A 585 28.09 10.81 -13.85
C GLU A 585 29.56 10.66 -13.38
N ASP A 586 30.52 10.78 -14.31
CA ASP A 586 31.97 10.58 -14.06
C ASP A 586 32.58 11.64 -13.11
N GLN A 587 31.98 12.83 -13.00
CA GLN A 587 32.29 13.82 -11.96
C GLN A 587 31.00 14.42 -11.38
N PRO A 588 30.48 13.87 -10.27
CA PRO A 588 29.24 14.37 -9.69
C PRO A 588 29.51 15.70 -8.96
N SER A 589 28.69 16.70 -9.25
CA SER A 589 28.68 17.98 -8.53
C SER A 589 28.28 17.78 -7.05
N GLU A 590 28.69 18.69 -6.16
CA GLU A 590 28.30 18.66 -4.74
C GLU A 590 26.77 18.66 -4.56
N SER A 591 26.06 19.39 -5.43
CA SER A 591 24.61 19.44 -5.47
C SER A 591 23.98 18.10 -5.88
N SER A 592 24.52 17.44 -6.91
CA SER A 592 24.11 16.08 -7.32
C SER A 592 24.32 15.07 -6.20
N LEU A 593 25.48 15.12 -5.51
CA LEU A 593 25.77 14.28 -4.36
C LEU A 593 24.80 14.55 -3.20
N SER A 594 24.48 15.81 -2.92
CA SER A 594 23.49 16.18 -1.91
C SER A 594 22.09 15.61 -2.21
N MET A 595 21.66 15.63 -3.48
CA MET A 595 20.40 15.00 -3.90
C MET A 595 20.42 13.49 -3.74
N GLN A 596 21.51 12.84 -4.15
CA GLN A 596 21.66 11.39 -4.00
C GLN A 596 21.56 10.97 -2.52
N VAL A 597 22.20 11.74 -1.62
CA VAL A 597 22.12 11.52 -0.17
C VAL A 597 20.69 11.66 0.35
N GLU A 598 19.97 12.72 -0.04
CA GLU A 598 18.62 12.94 0.48
C GLU A 598 17.63 11.90 -0.07
N LEU A 599 17.72 11.54 -1.37
CA LEU A 599 16.90 10.47 -1.96
C LEU A 599 17.17 9.10 -1.29
N LEU A 600 18.44 8.80 -0.98
CA LEU A 600 18.82 7.58 -0.28
C LEU A 600 18.19 7.51 1.12
N ILE A 601 18.24 8.62 1.87
CA ILE A 601 17.65 8.71 3.21
C ILE A 601 16.13 8.55 3.15
N ARG A 602 15.46 9.19 2.18
CA ARG A 602 14.01 9.06 2.02
C ARG A 602 13.58 7.68 1.52
N SER A 603 14.38 7.04 0.70
CA SER A 603 14.20 5.64 0.34
C SER A 603 14.28 4.73 1.58
N HIS A 604 15.26 4.94 2.46
CA HIS A 604 15.36 4.24 3.74
C HIS A 604 14.13 4.44 4.63
N ASP A 605 13.65 5.68 4.77
CA ASP A 605 12.47 6.00 5.56
C ASP A 605 11.23 5.26 5.02
N CYS A 606 11.04 5.24 3.69
CA CYS A 606 9.97 4.49 3.03
C CYS A 606 10.06 2.97 3.25
N PHE A 607 11.27 2.38 3.17
CA PHE A 607 11.44 0.95 3.45
C PHE A 607 11.26 0.60 4.93
N THR A 608 11.63 1.50 5.83
CA THR A 608 11.39 1.34 7.27
C THR A 608 9.89 1.40 7.57
N LEU A 609 9.15 2.33 6.94
CA LEU A 609 7.68 2.39 7.00
C LEU A 609 7.01 1.13 6.45
N GLY A 610 7.50 0.64 5.30
CA GLY A 610 6.99 -0.55 4.63
C GLY A 610 7.51 -1.87 5.21
N CYS A 611 8.29 -1.83 6.30
CA CYS A 611 8.94 -3.00 6.91
C CYS A 611 9.70 -3.90 5.91
N SER A 612 10.29 -3.32 4.86
CA SER A 612 10.98 -4.08 3.81
C SER A 612 12.46 -4.26 4.16
N VAL A 613 12.80 -5.47 4.65
CA VAL A 613 14.19 -5.82 4.98
C VAL A 613 15.09 -5.82 3.74
N ASP A 614 14.59 -6.33 2.62
CA ASP A 614 15.34 -6.39 1.35
C ASP A 614 15.68 -4.98 0.85
N GLY A 615 14.73 -4.04 0.91
CA GLY A 615 14.95 -2.64 0.54
C GLY A 615 15.99 -1.96 1.42
N ILE A 616 15.96 -2.23 2.74
CA ILE A 616 16.98 -1.70 3.68
C ILE A 616 18.37 -2.26 3.34
N ALA A 617 18.49 -3.55 3.03
CA ALA A 617 19.77 -4.15 2.64
C ALA A 617 20.31 -3.52 1.34
N GLU A 618 19.44 -3.22 0.38
CA GLU A 618 19.80 -2.54 -0.86
C GLU A 618 20.26 -1.09 -0.62
N VAL A 619 19.56 -0.34 0.23
CA VAL A 619 19.97 1.00 0.67
C VAL A 619 21.35 0.96 1.30
N LEU A 620 21.65 -0.01 2.18
CA LEU A 620 22.96 -0.13 2.81
C LEU A 620 24.09 -0.39 1.80
N LYS A 621 23.80 -1.13 0.72
CA LYS A 621 24.74 -1.32 -0.38
C LYS A 621 25.02 0.00 -1.10
N VAL A 622 23.98 0.70 -1.54
CA VAL A 622 24.11 2.00 -2.23
C VAL A 622 24.74 3.07 -1.33
N SER A 623 24.51 3.00 -0.01
CA SER A 623 25.13 3.88 0.98
C SER A 623 26.66 3.77 0.97
N ARG A 624 27.21 2.56 0.79
CA ARG A 624 28.67 2.36 0.71
C ARG A 624 29.24 3.01 -0.55
N ASP A 625 28.58 2.81 -1.68
CA ASP A 625 29.00 3.37 -2.97
C ASP A 625 28.98 4.91 -2.94
N ILE A 626 27.92 5.51 -2.39
CA ILE A 626 27.83 6.97 -2.21
C ILE A 626 28.88 7.46 -1.22
N THR A 627 29.09 6.77 -0.10
CA THR A 627 30.12 7.16 0.88
C THR A 627 31.51 7.16 0.26
N ALA A 628 31.85 6.19 -0.59
CA ALA A 628 33.13 6.15 -1.29
C ALA A 628 33.32 7.39 -2.19
N LYS A 629 32.28 7.81 -2.91
CA LYS A 629 32.29 9.05 -3.72
C LYS A 629 32.42 10.31 -2.86
N LEU A 630 31.66 10.40 -1.76
CA LEU A 630 31.74 11.53 -0.82
C LEU A 630 33.12 11.65 -0.18
N TYR A 631 33.76 10.52 0.11
CA TYR A 631 35.13 10.47 0.64
C TYR A 631 36.14 11.00 -0.38
N GLN A 632 36.05 10.57 -1.63
CA GLN A 632 36.90 11.08 -2.73
C GLN A 632 36.73 12.60 -2.92
N GLY A 633 35.50 13.10 -2.83
CA GLY A 633 35.17 14.53 -2.91
C GLY A 633 35.39 15.34 -1.62
N LYS A 634 35.85 14.71 -0.52
CA LYS A 634 36.01 15.35 0.81
C LYS A 634 34.74 16.04 1.36
N HIS A 635 33.56 15.55 0.99
CA HIS A 635 32.27 16.10 1.45
C HIS A 635 31.82 15.47 2.79
N TYR A 636 32.58 15.72 3.85
CA TYR A 636 32.38 15.07 5.16
C TYR A 636 31.03 15.37 5.82
N LYS A 637 30.47 16.58 5.61
CA LYS A 637 29.13 16.94 6.12
C LYS A 637 28.02 16.06 5.54
N LEU A 638 28.13 15.70 4.26
CA LEU A 638 27.19 14.79 3.60
C LEU A 638 27.37 13.35 4.11
N MET A 639 28.58 12.92 4.43
CA MET A 639 28.81 11.61 5.08
C MET A 639 28.15 11.53 6.46
N VAL A 640 28.23 12.60 7.26
CA VAL A 640 27.51 12.71 8.54
C VAL A 640 26.00 12.68 8.32
N ARG A 641 25.49 13.35 7.28
CA ARG A 641 24.05 13.34 6.91
C ARG A 641 23.57 11.94 6.52
N VAL A 642 24.37 11.17 5.77
CA VAL A 642 24.07 9.76 5.42
C VAL A 642 24.00 8.90 6.69
N LEU A 643 25.01 8.99 7.57
CA LEU A 643 25.07 8.21 8.80
C LEU A 643 23.89 8.50 9.73
N THR A 644 23.58 9.78 9.93
CA THR A 644 22.50 10.22 10.83
C THR A 644 21.10 10.05 10.22
N GLY A 645 20.97 10.18 8.89
CA GLY A 645 19.71 10.02 8.18
C GLY A 645 19.27 8.56 8.06
N VAL A 646 20.18 7.64 7.77
CA VAL A 646 19.86 6.20 7.71
C VAL A 646 19.77 5.60 9.11
N GLY A 647 20.62 6.02 10.06
CA GLY A 647 20.52 5.64 11.46
C GLY A 647 20.85 4.16 11.78
N ARG A 648 21.32 3.38 10.80
CA ARG A 648 21.77 1.99 10.98
C ARG A 648 23.23 1.95 11.41
N PHE A 649 23.50 2.47 12.61
CA PHE A 649 24.86 2.76 13.07
C PHE A 649 25.77 1.53 13.20
N ARG A 650 25.22 0.33 13.44
CA ARG A 650 26.01 -0.91 13.56
C ARG A 650 26.59 -1.32 12.21
N GLU A 651 25.79 -1.26 11.16
CA GLU A 651 26.13 -1.62 9.79
C GLU A 651 26.95 -0.54 9.08
N MET A 652 26.86 0.71 9.55
CA MET A 652 27.50 1.90 8.96
C MET A 652 28.75 2.38 9.72
N THR A 653 29.35 1.51 10.54
CA THR A 653 30.59 1.80 11.28
C THR A 653 31.76 2.24 10.39
N TYR A 654 31.77 1.82 9.13
CA TYR A 654 32.78 2.26 8.14
C TYR A 654 32.80 3.78 7.92
N ILE A 655 31.65 4.47 8.04
CA ILE A 655 31.60 5.94 7.91
C ILE A 655 32.30 6.60 9.10
N ILE A 656 32.08 6.06 10.31
CA ILE A 656 32.73 6.54 11.54
C ILE A 656 34.25 6.35 11.41
N GLN A 657 34.68 5.21 10.89
CA GLN A 657 36.09 4.93 10.63
C GLN A 657 36.73 5.94 9.66
N LEU A 658 36.11 6.18 8.50
CA LEU A 658 36.62 7.13 7.50
C LEU A 658 36.69 8.57 8.04
N LEU A 659 35.69 8.99 8.83
CA LEU A 659 35.70 10.31 9.47
C LEU A 659 36.79 10.44 10.54
N LEU A 660 37.12 9.34 11.24
CA LEU A 660 38.22 9.31 12.20
C LEU A 660 39.58 9.39 11.51
N GLU A 661 39.76 8.68 10.39
CA GLU A 661 40.98 8.70 9.58
C GLU A 661 41.24 10.06 8.92
N CYS A 662 40.19 10.85 8.69
CA CYS A 662 40.27 12.20 8.10
C CYS A 662 40.31 13.35 9.13
N ASP A 663 40.43 13.07 10.43
CA ASP A 663 40.36 14.06 11.52
C ASP A 663 39.06 14.90 11.51
N GLN A 664 37.96 14.36 10.98
CA GLN A 664 36.64 15.01 10.92
C GLN A 664 35.65 14.46 11.95
N PHE A 665 36.15 13.73 12.94
CA PHE A 665 35.33 13.13 13.99
C PHE A 665 34.48 14.15 14.77
N GLU A 666 35.00 15.37 14.97
CA GLU A 666 34.28 16.46 15.65
C GLU A 666 32.96 16.84 14.95
N SER A 667 32.85 16.62 13.63
CA SER A 667 31.61 16.86 12.88
C SER A 667 30.46 15.95 13.31
N LEU A 668 30.75 14.77 13.88
CA LEU A 668 29.74 13.88 14.48
C LEU A 668 29.27 14.36 15.86
N VAL A 669 30.00 15.29 16.45
CA VAL A 669 29.84 15.81 17.80
C VAL A 669 29.31 17.27 17.76
N HIS A 670 29.01 17.81 16.58
CA HIS A 670 28.48 19.16 16.41
C HIS A 670 26.98 19.26 16.78
N HIS A 671 26.56 20.45 17.24
CA HIS A 671 25.16 20.77 17.58
C HIS A 671 24.14 20.35 16.51
N GLY A 672 23.11 19.60 16.95
CA GLY A 672 22.04 19.05 16.12
C GLY A 672 22.05 17.52 16.07
N VAL A 673 23.24 16.91 16.08
CA VAL A 673 23.45 15.46 16.02
C VAL A 673 23.30 14.80 17.41
N GLU A 674 23.48 15.58 18.48
CA GLU A 674 23.32 15.20 19.89
C GLU A 674 21.93 14.64 20.25
N LYS A 675 20.89 14.98 19.46
CA LYS A 675 19.50 14.52 19.69
C LYS A 675 19.26 13.06 19.30
N VAL A 676 20.19 12.42 18.59
CA VAL A 676 20.04 11.03 18.14
C VAL A 676 20.60 10.09 19.21
N GLU A 677 19.75 9.67 20.14
CA GLU A 677 20.13 8.89 21.32
C GLU A 677 20.81 7.56 20.98
N GLN A 678 20.56 6.99 19.79
CA GLN A 678 21.20 5.74 19.33
C GLN A 678 22.63 5.96 18.81
N LEU A 679 22.95 7.16 18.31
CA LEU A 679 24.28 7.50 17.83
C LEU A 679 25.28 7.57 18.99
N ARG A 680 24.89 8.10 20.16
CA ARG A 680 25.76 8.19 21.34
C ARG A 680 26.30 6.81 21.76
N VAL A 681 25.43 5.79 21.75
CA VAL A 681 25.76 4.42 22.14
C VAL A 681 26.67 3.80 21.09
N ALA A 682 26.35 3.99 19.80
CA ALA A 682 27.14 3.45 18.72
C ALA A 682 28.56 4.04 18.66
N LEU A 683 28.71 5.36 18.84
CA LEU A 683 30.01 6.03 18.91
C LEU A 683 30.84 5.54 20.10
N MET A 684 30.24 5.42 21.28
CA MET A 684 30.92 4.93 22.46
C MET A 684 31.33 3.46 22.35
N ASP A 685 30.46 2.60 21.80
CA ASP A 685 30.78 1.20 21.56
C ASP A 685 31.89 1.06 20.51
N TYR A 686 31.90 1.90 19.48
CA TYR A 686 32.97 1.94 18.48
C TYR A 686 34.31 2.36 19.10
N LEU A 687 34.34 3.47 19.84
CA LEU A 687 35.56 3.96 20.50
C LEU A 687 36.10 2.96 21.52
N ARG A 688 35.24 2.30 22.31
CA ARG A 688 35.65 1.29 23.30
C ARG A 688 36.30 0.08 22.65
N LYS A 689 35.82 -0.34 21.47
CA LYS A 689 36.34 -1.52 20.76
C LYS A 689 37.64 -1.20 20.01
N ASN A 690 37.68 -0.05 19.33
CA ASN A 690 38.71 0.24 18.33
C ASN A 690 39.75 1.27 18.79
N CYS A 691 39.46 2.08 19.83
CA CYS A 691 40.30 3.20 20.26
C CYS A 691 40.55 3.16 21.78
N LYS A 692 41.05 2.03 22.31
CA LYS A 692 41.20 1.79 23.77
C LYS A 692 42.06 2.81 24.52
N ASN A 693 42.93 3.55 23.84
CA ASN A 693 43.86 4.52 24.45
C ASN A 693 43.56 5.98 24.07
N ASP A 694 42.56 6.26 23.23
CA ASP A 694 42.22 7.62 22.81
C ASP A 694 41.23 8.25 23.81
N HIS A 695 41.76 8.57 25.00
CA HIS A 695 40.99 9.12 26.11
C HIS A 695 40.38 10.49 25.79
N GLU A 696 41.01 11.27 24.91
CA GLU A 696 40.55 12.60 24.52
C GLU A 696 39.26 12.52 23.67
N LYS A 697 39.20 11.63 22.68
CA LYS A 697 37.98 11.45 21.87
C LYS A 697 36.84 10.80 22.66
N MET A 698 37.13 9.85 23.55
CA MET A 698 36.13 9.29 24.48
C MET A 698 35.57 10.37 25.42
N GLN A 699 36.43 11.25 25.92
CA GLN A 699 36.04 12.39 26.75
C GLN A 699 35.21 13.40 25.96
N MET A 700 35.59 13.72 24.72
CA MET A 700 34.86 14.64 23.85
C MET A 700 33.41 14.17 23.59
N VAL A 701 33.23 12.89 23.22
CA VAL A 701 31.90 12.29 23.05
C VAL A 701 31.12 12.33 24.37
N ALA A 702 31.76 11.93 25.47
CA ALA A 702 31.05 11.86 26.74
C ALA A 702 30.62 13.22 27.28
N LEU A 703 31.45 14.25 27.14
CA LEU A 703 31.13 15.62 27.54
C LEU A 703 30.00 16.21 26.68
N LYS A 704 29.96 15.90 25.38
CA LYS A 704 28.97 16.47 24.46
C LYS A 704 27.60 15.79 24.52
N PHE A 705 27.57 14.46 24.62
CA PHE A 705 26.33 13.68 24.68
C PHE A 705 25.80 13.51 26.12
N GLY A 706 26.38 14.20 27.11
CA GLY A 706 25.96 14.11 28.51
C GLY A 706 26.24 12.76 29.18
N MET A 707 27.15 11.95 28.63
CA MET A 707 27.54 10.63 29.15
C MET A 707 28.56 10.75 30.30
N TYR A 708 28.29 11.67 31.22
CA TYR A 708 29.16 11.98 32.35
C TYR A 708 29.35 10.76 33.27
N ARG A 709 28.35 9.88 33.37
CA ARG A 709 28.42 8.67 34.19
C ARG A 709 29.44 7.67 33.66
N GLU A 710 29.45 7.41 32.35
CA GLU A 710 30.39 6.51 31.70
C GLU A 710 31.82 7.06 31.75
N LEU A 711 31.98 8.38 31.60
CA LEU A 711 33.27 9.06 31.72
C LEU A 711 33.83 8.99 33.15
N ALA A 712 33.01 9.32 34.15
CA ALA A 712 33.39 9.25 35.55
C ALA A 712 33.76 7.81 35.95
N LYS A 713 32.98 6.82 35.50
CA LYS A 713 33.28 5.41 35.74
C LYS A 713 34.58 4.95 35.08
N ALA A 714 34.87 5.40 33.87
CA ALA A 714 36.13 5.07 33.21
C ALA A 714 37.35 5.63 33.96
N LYS A 715 37.26 6.87 34.46
CA LYS A 715 38.30 7.48 35.31
C LYS A 715 38.43 6.76 36.66
N GLU A 716 37.31 6.43 37.30
CA GLU A 716 37.27 5.65 38.55
C GLU A 716 37.91 4.26 38.37
N ASP A 717 37.51 3.51 37.34
CA ASP A 717 38.05 2.18 37.03
C ASP A 717 39.56 2.23 36.75
N GLN A 718 40.03 3.27 36.07
CA GLN A 718 41.46 3.48 35.80
C GLN A 718 42.23 3.77 37.09
N ALA A 719 41.72 4.67 37.94
CA ALA A 719 42.33 5.00 39.23
C ALA A 719 42.37 3.79 40.17
N LEU A 720 41.30 2.98 40.24
CA LEU A 720 41.25 1.77 41.05
C LEU A 720 42.16 0.65 40.53
N LYS A 721 42.32 0.52 39.20
CA LYS A 721 43.31 -0.40 38.61
C LYS A 721 44.73 -0.01 38.99
N ASP A 722 45.06 1.27 38.90
CA ASP A 722 46.38 1.77 39.29
C ASP A 722 46.60 1.64 40.81
N MET A 723 45.57 1.86 41.61
CA MET A 723 45.59 1.62 43.06
C MET A 723 45.94 0.17 43.41
N LYS A 724 45.31 -0.82 42.76
CA LYS A 724 45.57 -2.25 43.01
C LYS A 724 47.00 -2.68 42.69
N LYS A 725 47.66 -2.03 41.72
CA LYS A 725 49.05 -2.34 41.33
C LYS A 725 50.08 -1.90 42.38
N LEU A 726 49.72 -0.99 43.30
CA LEU A 726 50.64 -0.38 44.26
C LEU A 726 50.81 -1.18 45.58
N LYS A 727 50.23 -2.38 45.70
CA LYS A 727 50.17 -3.18 46.95
C LYS A 727 51.50 -3.40 47.69
N HIS A 728 52.66 -3.37 47.03
CA HIS A 728 53.93 -3.82 47.62
C HIS A 728 55.19 -3.05 47.17
N ARG A 729 55.08 -1.80 46.74
CA ARG A 729 56.27 -1.03 46.30
C ARG A 729 56.79 -0.12 47.41
N SER A 730 58.11 -0.09 47.60
CA SER A 730 58.77 1.07 48.18
C SER A 730 58.44 2.28 47.28
N PHE A 731 57.94 3.36 47.88
CA PHE A 731 57.48 4.52 47.11
C PHE A 731 58.69 5.26 46.51
N GLY A 732 59.04 4.90 45.28
CA GLY A 732 59.99 5.66 44.46
C GLY A 732 59.35 6.89 43.78
N PRO A 733 60.14 7.73 43.10
CA PRO A 733 59.65 8.95 42.43
C PRO A 733 58.54 8.68 41.39
N GLU A 734 58.56 7.55 40.70
CA GLU A 734 57.48 7.14 39.76
C GLU A 734 56.16 6.77 40.46
N SER A 735 56.22 6.35 41.72
CA SER A 735 55.00 6.07 42.50
C SER A 735 54.32 7.38 42.92
N VAL A 736 55.10 8.44 43.15
CA VAL A 736 54.57 9.78 43.49
C VAL A 736 53.83 10.40 42.31
N SER A 737 54.36 10.28 41.09
CA SER A 737 53.67 10.78 39.89
C SER A 737 52.38 10.01 39.61
N THR A 738 52.39 8.69 39.81
CA THR A 738 51.20 7.83 39.69
C THR A 738 50.13 8.19 40.72
N LEU A 739 50.50 8.41 41.99
CA LEU A 739 49.57 8.84 43.04
C LEU A 739 48.97 10.23 42.77
N LYS A 740 49.77 11.19 42.28
CA LYS A 740 49.28 12.51 41.88
C LYS A 740 48.26 12.43 40.73
N ARG A 741 48.51 11.55 39.75
CA ARG A 741 47.56 11.29 38.65
C ARG A 741 46.26 10.68 39.17
N MET A 742 46.34 9.64 40.00
CA MET A 742 45.18 8.99 40.62
C MET A 742 44.33 9.98 41.42
N TYR A 743 44.97 10.88 42.18
CA TYR A 743 44.28 11.95 42.90
C TYR A 743 43.49 12.87 41.96
N SER A 744 44.13 13.31 40.86
CA SER A 744 43.47 14.13 39.84
C SER A 744 42.28 13.40 39.21
N ASP A 745 42.47 12.14 38.81
CA ASP A 745 41.42 11.35 38.15
C ASP A 745 40.21 11.09 39.04
N LEU A 746 40.41 10.79 40.33
CA LEU A 746 39.33 10.59 41.29
C LEU A 746 38.60 11.89 41.62
N ASN A 747 39.32 13.02 41.71
CA ASN A 747 38.71 14.32 41.96
C ASN A 747 37.87 14.78 40.76
N ASP A 748 38.37 14.56 39.54
CA ASP A 748 37.62 14.81 38.32
C ASP A 748 36.39 13.90 38.23
N ALA A 749 36.55 12.59 38.47
CA ALA A 749 35.44 11.63 38.46
C ALA A 749 34.35 12.03 39.45
N SER A 750 34.72 12.50 40.64
CA SER A 750 33.75 12.98 41.63
C SER A 750 32.97 14.20 41.15
N LYS A 751 33.66 15.23 40.61
CA LYS A 751 32.99 16.41 40.05
C LYS A 751 32.00 16.03 38.95
N ILE A 752 32.40 15.10 38.08
CA ILE A 752 31.57 14.60 36.98
C ILE A 752 30.37 13.81 37.50
N TYR A 753 30.53 12.95 38.52
CA TYR A 753 29.40 12.25 39.16
C TYR A 753 28.44 13.21 39.87
N ALA A 754 28.96 14.26 40.52
CA ALA A 754 28.17 15.28 41.20
C ALA A 754 27.32 16.11 40.22
N GLN A 755 27.83 16.39 39.00
CA GLN A 755 27.08 17.07 37.94
C GLN A 755 25.88 16.25 37.40
N ASN A 756 25.80 14.95 37.72
CA ASN A 756 24.78 14.04 37.23
C ASN A 756 23.97 13.40 38.38
N ASP A 757 23.88 14.10 39.52
CA ASP A 757 23.18 13.71 40.76
C ASP A 757 23.54 12.32 41.33
N CYS A 758 24.68 11.74 40.93
CA CYS A 758 25.19 10.46 41.40
C CYS A 758 26.01 10.64 42.69
N LEU A 759 25.38 11.12 43.76
CA LEU A 759 26.04 11.55 44.99
C LEU A 759 26.84 10.44 45.69
N THR A 760 26.34 9.21 45.72
CA THR A 760 27.01 8.08 46.38
C THR A 760 28.34 7.70 45.70
N SER A 761 28.37 7.73 44.37
CA SER A 761 29.59 7.51 43.59
C SER A 761 30.54 8.70 43.70
N ALA A 762 30.01 9.93 43.73
CA ALA A 762 30.82 11.13 43.95
C ALA A 762 31.50 11.12 45.33
N GLU A 763 30.77 10.73 46.37
CA GLU A 763 31.27 10.53 47.74
C GLU A 763 32.35 9.45 47.78
N PHE A 764 32.10 8.30 47.15
CA PHE A 764 33.09 7.23 47.06
C PHE A 764 34.39 7.71 46.41
N CYS A 765 34.31 8.40 45.27
CA CYS A 765 35.49 8.95 44.58
C CYS A 765 36.21 9.99 45.44
N ILE A 766 35.50 10.84 46.18
CA ILE A 766 36.10 11.81 47.13
C ILE A 766 36.83 11.08 48.26
N SER A 767 36.22 10.07 48.87
CA SER A 767 36.84 9.31 49.96
C SER A 767 38.11 8.60 49.47
N GLN A 768 38.10 8.03 48.27
CA GLN A 768 39.29 7.46 47.64
C GLN A 768 40.34 8.54 47.31
N ALA A 769 39.94 9.71 46.82
CA ALA A 769 40.86 10.83 46.55
C ALA A 769 41.54 11.34 47.83
N ARG A 770 40.79 11.45 48.93
CA ARG A 770 41.31 11.81 50.26
C ARG A 770 42.30 10.76 50.77
N LEU A 771 42.03 9.48 50.57
CA LEU A 771 42.96 8.40 50.91
C LEU A 771 44.27 8.53 50.12
N VAL A 772 44.20 8.79 48.82
CA VAL A 772 45.40 9.00 47.97
C VAL A 772 46.17 10.25 48.40
N ALA A 773 45.47 11.34 48.76
CA ALA A 773 46.08 12.55 49.28
C ALA A 773 46.80 12.31 50.61
N LEU A 774 46.18 11.55 51.53
CA LEU A 774 46.81 11.16 52.79
C LEU A 774 48.01 10.23 52.56
N GLN A 775 47.94 9.34 51.56
CA GLN A 775 49.08 8.50 51.21
C GLN A 775 50.26 9.35 50.75
N LEU A 776 50.01 10.41 49.95
CA LEU A 776 51.03 11.36 49.49
C LEU A 776 51.70 12.11 50.66
N SER A 777 50.95 12.49 51.70
CA SER A 777 51.53 13.15 52.88
C SER A 777 52.31 12.19 53.78
N LEU A 778 51.89 10.92 53.88
CA LEU A 778 52.52 9.91 54.73
C LEU A 778 53.78 9.27 54.10
N LEU A 779 54.12 9.59 52.85
CA LEU A 779 55.31 9.07 52.17
C LEU A 779 56.61 9.30 52.96
N GLN A 780 56.74 10.45 53.62
CA GLN A 780 57.93 10.79 54.42
C GLN A 780 58.06 9.94 55.69
N SER A 781 56.93 9.41 56.19
CA SER A 781 56.87 8.58 57.40
C SER A 781 57.02 7.08 57.12
N GLY A 782 57.11 6.68 55.84
CA GLY A 782 57.26 5.28 55.41
C GLY A 782 55.99 4.42 55.59
N LYS A 783 54.85 5.01 55.97
CA LYS A 783 53.59 4.30 56.21
C LYS A 783 52.79 4.11 54.92
N VAL A 784 52.28 2.90 54.70
CA VAL A 784 51.43 2.55 53.56
C VAL A 784 49.99 2.40 54.03
N ILE A 785 49.07 3.17 53.45
CA ILE A 785 47.63 3.17 53.77
C ILE A 785 46.76 2.70 52.61
N ILE A 786 47.33 2.48 51.43
CA ILE A 786 46.60 2.00 50.26
C ILE A 786 46.54 0.46 50.27
N ASN A 787 45.39 -0.09 49.89
CA ASN A 787 45.06 -1.52 49.88
C ASN A 787 45.18 -2.26 51.24
N MET A 788 44.96 -1.57 52.36
CA MET A 788 44.91 -2.20 53.70
C MET A 788 43.76 -3.21 53.85
N ASP A 789 43.97 -4.24 54.67
CA ASP A 789 42.91 -5.13 55.13
C ASP A 789 42.16 -4.58 56.35
N ALA A 790 41.04 -5.22 56.71
CA ALA A 790 40.22 -4.75 57.84
C ALA A 790 40.94 -4.78 59.21
N LYS A 791 41.98 -5.62 59.38
CA LYS A 791 42.77 -5.67 60.63
C LYS A 791 43.79 -4.53 60.66
N GLU A 792 44.44 -4.26 59.53
CA GLU A 792 45.38 -3.16 59.33
C GLU A 792 44.70 -1.81 59.50
N VAL A 793 43.48 -1.63 58.97
CA VAL A 793 42.66 -0.43 59.18
C VAL A 793 42.39 -0.20 60.66
N ARG A 794 41.91 -1.21 61.40
CA ARG A 794 41.64 -1.09 62.85
C ARG A 794 42.91 -0.73 63.64
N LYS A 795 44.04 -1.36 63.33
CA LYS A 795 45.32 -1.04 63.98
C LYS A 795 45.76 0.39 63.67
N PHE A 796 45.60 0.84 62.43
CA PHE A 796 45.90 2.22 62.03
C PHE A 796 45.05 3.24 62.82
N MET A 797 43.75 2.97 62.97
CA MET A 797 42.83 3.81 63.75
C MET A 797 43.19 3.89 65.24
N GLU A 798 43.73 2.81 65.81
CA GLU A 798 44.20 2.78 67.21
C GLU A 798 45.46 3.62 67.42
N ASP A 799 46.33 3.73 66.41
CA ASP A 799 47.64 4.38 66.53
C ASP A 799 47.66 5.85 66.08
N GLN A 800 46.86 6.23 65.07
CA GLN A 800 46.92 7.55 64.43
C GLN A 800 46.00 8.62 65.05
N PRO A 801 46.17 9.90 64.68
CA PRO A 801 45.21 10.97 64.99
C PRO A 801 43.81 10.70 64.43
N PHE A 802 42.79 11.34 65.00
CA PHE A 802 41.39 11.11 64.60
C PHE A 802 41.13 11.51 63.13
N SER A 803 41.69 12.64 62.69
CA SER A 803 41.55 13.14 61.31
C SER A 803 42.07 12.15 60.25
N GLU A 804 43.26 11.57 60.45
CA GLU A 804 43.83 10.56 59.55
C GLU A 804 43.05 9.25 59.60
N SER A 805 42.63 8.86 60.80
CA SER A 805 41.84 7.64 61.03
C SER A 805 40.47 7.73 60.37
N LEU A 806 39.85 8.91 60.37
CA LEU A 806 38.56 9.17 59.74
C LEU A 806 38.63 9.03 58.22
N ILE A 807 39.66 9.61 57.58
CA ILE A 807 39.87 9.49 56.13
C ILE A 807 40.01 8.03 55.71
N VAL A 808 40.80 7.24 56.45
CA VAL A 808 40.96 5.81 56.18
C VAL A 808 39.65 5.05 56.43
N ALA A 809 38.97 5.31 57.54
CA ALA A 809 37.69 4.66 57.87
C ALA A 809 36.62 4.92 56.79
N GLU A 810 36.48 6.15 56.31
CA GLU A 810 35.57 6.54 55.22
C GLU A 810 35.92 5.83 53.91
N ALA A 811 37.20 5.79 53.53
CA ALA A 811 37.64 5.18 52.27
C ALA A 811 37.44 3.65 52.23
N TYR A 812 37.58 2.96 53.37
CA TYR A 812 37.39 1.51 53.48
C TYR A 812 35.99 1.09 53.92
N LYS A 813 35.04 2.02 54.04
CA LYS A 813 33.66 1.78 54.51
C LYS A 813 33.59 1.20 55.94
N HIS A 814 34.57 1.53 56.77
CA HIS A 814 34.59 1.26 58.21
C HIS A 814 33.96 2.42 59.00
N THR A 815 32.74 2.81 58.61
CA THR A 815 31.97 3.88 59.26
C THR A 815 31.05 3.37 60.38
N ILE A 816 31.16 2.08 60.74
CA ILE A 816 30.39 1.48 61.82
C ILE A 816 30.90 2.05 63.16
N LEU A 817 29.99 2.57 63.98
CA LEU A 817 30.31 3.17 65.28
C LEU A 817 31.07 2.22 66.23
N ALA A 818 30.89 0.91 66.09
CA ALA A 818 31.61 -0.12 66.84
C ALA A 818 33.12 -0.16 66.54
N ASP A 819 33.55 0.18 65.32
CA ASP A 819 34.97 0.21 64.95
C ASP A 819 35.73 1.32 65.69
N TRP A 820 35.02 2.32 66.22
CA TRP A 820 35.58 3.42 67.00
C TRP A 820 35.70 3.14 68.51
N VAL A 821 35.14 2.02 69.00
CA VAL A 821 35.20 1.65 70.42
C VAL A 821 36.64 1.40 70.86
N ASN A 822 37.46 0.66 70.08
CA ASN A 822 38.86 0.42 70.45
C ASN A 822 39.71 1.70 70.43
N PRO A 823 39.68 2.53 69.36
CA PRO A 823 40.42 3.80 69.34
C PRO A 823 40.03 4.73 70.49
N LEU A 824 38.72 4.88 70.78
CA LEU A 824 38.23 5.71 71.88
C LEU A 824 38.70 5.17 73.24
N TYR A 825 38.66 3.85 73.44
CA TYR A 825 39.16 3.24 74.67
C TYR A 825 40.66 3.48 74.85
N GLN A 826 41.47 3.22 73.82
CA GLN A 826 42.93 3.35 73.88
C GLN A 826 43.39 4.81 74.02
N LYS A 827 42.81 5.75 73.26
CA LYS A 827 43.28 7.14 73.20
C LYS A 827 42.61 8.05 74.23
N VAL A 828 41.33 7.85 74.52
CA VAL A 828 40.56 8.74 75.40
C VAL A 828 40.50 8.18 76.82
N VAL A 829 40.11 6.91 77.00
CA VAL A 829 39.93 6.32 78.34
C VAL A 829 41.28 6.04 79.00
N LEU A 830 42.20 5.37 78.30
CA LEU A 830 43.51 5.00 78.87
C LEU A 830 44.53 6.15 78.85
N ARG A 831 44.59 6.93 77.76
CA ARG A 831 45.61 8.00 77.56
C ARG A 831 45.11 9.43 77.83
N GLY A 832 43.82 9.62 78.12
CA GLY A 832 43.27 10.94 78.48
C GLY A 832 43.25 11.98 77.35
N ASN A 833 43.31 11.59 76.08
CA ASN A 833 43.32 12.53 74.96
C ASN A 833 41.92 13.12 74.70
N MET A 834 41.58 14.18 75.42
CA MET A 834 40.29 14.88 75.29
C MET A 834 40.13 15.61 73.95
N ARG A 835 41.24 15.96 73.27
CA ARG A 835 41.19 16.55 71.92
C ARG A 835 40.64 15.55 70.91
N TYR A 836 41.11 14.30 70.98
CA TYR A 836 40.59 13.20 70.15
C TYR A 836 39.08 12.97 70.38
N LEU A 837 38.61 13.05 71.63
CA LEU A 837 37.18 12.93 71.94
C LEU A 837 36.36 14.09 71.35
N ASN A 838 36.87 15.32 71.42
CA ASN A 838 36.18 16.49 70.88
C ASN A 838 36.14 16.47 69.34
N GLU A 839 37.22 16.03 68.69
CA GLU A 839 37.26 15.81 67.23
C GLU A 839 36.33 14.67 66.81
N TYR A 840 36.25 13.59 67.59
CA TYR A 840 35.25 12.54 67.35
C TYR A 840 33.82 13.09 67.42
N ARG A 841 33.53 13.90 68.44
CA ARG A 841 32.20 14.47 68.69
C ARG A 841 31.77 15.53 67.69
N SER A 842 32.71 16.15 66.96
CA SER A 842 32.34 17.08 65.88
C SER A 842 31.85 16.36 64.63
N VAL A 843 32.13 15.06 64.48
CA VAL A 843 31.75 14.23 63.32
C VAL A 843 30.67 13.22 63.68
N TYR A 844 30.78 12.55 64.83
CA TYR A 844 29.85 11.50 65.29
C TYR A 844 29.20 11.86 66.62
N THR A 845 27.92 11.51 66.77
CA THR A 845 27.24 11.57 68.08
C THR A 845 27.62 10.33 68.91
N LEU A 846 28.02 10.53 70.17
CA LEU A 846 28.21 9.45 71.14
C LEU A 846 26.88 8.73 71.41
N THR A 847 26.65 7.61 70.74
CA THR A 847 25.43 6.83 70.95
C THR A 847 25.47 6.08 72.29
N PRO A 848 24.31 5.83 72.92
CA PRO A 848 24.23 5.02 74.13
C PRO A 848 24.90 3.64 74.01
N SER A 849 24.85 3.01 72.83
CA SER A 849 25.49 1.71 72.57
C SER A 849 27.02 1.77 72.66
N VAL A 850 27.66 2.76 72.03
CA VAL A 850 29.12 2.96 72.09
C VAL A 850 29.57 3.20 73.53
N VAL A 851 28.81 4.01 74.28
CA VAL A 851 29.10 4.31 75.69
C VAL A 851 28.96 3.05 76.57
N GLN A 852 27.95 2.24 76.33
CA GLN A 852 27.74 0.97 77.04
C GLN A 852 28.83 -0.05 76.72
N GLU A 853 29.31 -0.11 75.47
CA GLU A 853 30.38 -1.00 75.05
C GLU A 853 31.74 -0.56 75.62
N LEU A 854 32.02 0.76 75.62
CA LEU A 854 33.17 1.35 76.31
C LEU A 854 33.15 1.06 77.82
N ALA A 855 31.98 1.17 78.46
CA ALA A 855 31.81 0.86 79.87
C ALA A 855 32.01 -0.63 80.18
N SER A 856 31.49 -1.51 79.33
CA SER A 856 31.70 -2.96 79.44
C SER A 856 33.18 -3.30 79.32
N ARG A 857 33.89 -2.67 78.37
CA ARG A 857 35.33 -2.84 78.20
C ARG A 857 36.13 -2.30 79.39
N TYR A 858 35.74 -1.17 79.94
CA TYR A 858 36.34 -0.59 81.15
C TYR A 858 36.16 -1.47 82.41
N LEU A 859 35.05 -2.21 82.50
CA LEU A 859 34.81 -3.18 83.59
C LEU A 859 35.64 -4.46 83.43
N LEU A 860 35.89 -4.89 82.19
CA LEU A 860 36.66 -6.10 81.88
C LEU A 860 38.18 -5.92 82.07
N ASP A 861 38.68 -4.69 81.95
CA ASP A 861 40.12 -4.41 82.01
C ASP A 861 40.62 -4.29 83.46
N ARG A 862 41.61 -5.13 83.80
CA ARG A 862 42.19 -5.21 85.16
C ARG A 862 43.33 -4.21 85.38
N ASN A 863 43.95 -3.70 84.32
CA ASN A 863 45.11 -2.79 84.39
C ASN A 863 44.73 -1.36 83.98
N ARG A 864 44.06 -0.65 84.89
CA ARG A 864 43.52 0.69 84.63
C ARG A 864 44.42 1.77 85.24
N PRO A 865 44.82 2.80 84.48
CA PRO A 865 45.46 4.01 85.03
C PRO A 865 44.53 4.71 86.02
N HIS A 866 45.08 5.35 87.05
CA HIS A 866 44.27 6.05 88.08
C HIS A 866 43.33 7.11 87.46
N ASP A 867 43.81 7.83 86.44
CA ASP A 867 43.08 8.90 85.75
C ASP A 867 42.01 8.40 84.76
N SER A 868 41.99 7.10 84.44
CA SER A 868 41.03 6.52 83.51
C SER A 868 39.58 6.60 84.01
N SER A 869 39.39 6.63 85.33
CA SER A 869 38.09 6.81 86.00
C SER A 869 37.49 8.19 85.70
N GLN A 870 38.29 9.26 85.82
CA GLN A 870 37.91 10.62 85.49
C GLN A 870 37.64 10.78 83.99
N ASN A 871 38.45 10.14 83.15
CA ASN A 871 38.26 10.17 81.69
C ASN A 871 36.96 9.47 81.27
N MET A 872 36.65 8.33 81.89
CA MET A 872 35.40 7.60 81.65
C MET A 872 34.18 8.39 82.16
N ALA A 873 34.28 9.05 83.32
CA ALA A 873 33.25 9.94 83.84
C ALA A 873 32.95 11.10 82.87
N LYS A 874 33.98 11.67 82.23
CA LYS A 874 33.83 12.69 81.19
C LYS A 874 33.09 12.15 79.96
N ILE A 875 33.40 10.94 79.48
CA ILE A 875 32.65 10.34 78.36
C ILE A 875 31.16 10.12 78.73
N LEU A 876 30.88 9.64 79.95
CA LEU A 876 29.53 9.44 80.45
C LEU A 876 28.72 10.75 80.53
N SER A 877 29.38 11.86 80.89
CA SER A 877 28.75 13.19 80.92
C SER A 877 28.21 13.63 79.55
N TYR A 878 28.79 13.11 78.46
CA TYR A 878 28.39 13.39 77.09
C TYR A 878 27.41 12.35 76.50
N CYS A 879 27.00 11.33 77.26
CA CYS A 879 26.01 10.36 76.82
C CYS A 879 24.61 11.01 76.77
N PRO A 880 23.87 10.98 75.64
CA PRO A 880 22.57 11.64 75.52
C PRO A 880 21.46 11.00 76.36
N SER A 881 21.57 9.72 76.72
CA SER A 881 20.58 9.02 77.55
C SER A 881 20.83 9.24 79.04
N LEU A 882 19.92 9.95 79.70
CA LEU A 882 19.98 10.22 81.14
C LEU A 882 19.87 8.92 81.96
N ALA A 883 18.98 8.01 81.55
CA ALA A 883 18.77 6.72 82.19
C ALA A 883 20.01 5.82 82.10
N LEU A 884 20.65 5.74 80.92
CA LEU A 884 21.88 4.96 80.76
C LEU A 884 23.04 5.58 81.53
N ARG A 885 23.16 6.92 81.55
CA ARG A 885 24.18 7.64 82.31
C ARG A 885 24.12 7.30 83.80
N TYR A 886 22.93 7.32 84.39
CA TYR A 886 22.71 6.96 85.80
C TYR A 886 23.00 5.48 86.08
N LYS A 887 22.54 4.58 85.21
CA LYS A 887 22.79 3.13 85.34
C LYS A 887 24.29 2.82 85.30
N LEU A 888 25.02 3.38 84.34
CA LEU A 888 26.45 3.15 84.17
C LEU A 888 27.28 3.83 85.27
N SER A 889 26.92 5.03 85.73
CA SER A 889 27.65 5.69 86.83
C SER A 889 27.57 4.88 88.13
N LYS A 890 26.41 4.28 88.43
CA LYS A 890 26.22 3.37 89.57
C LYS A 890 26.98 2.05 89.39
N GLN A 891 26.99 1.48 88.19
CA GLN A 891 27.73 0.24 87.91
C GLN A 891 29.25 0.42 87.94
N LEU A 892 29.74 1.61 87.59
CA LEU A 892 31.17 1.93 87.51
C LEU A 892 31.72 2.58 88.79
N ASN A 893 30.88 2.87 89.79
CA ASN A 893 31.22 3.65 90.99
C ASN A 893 31.90 5.00 90.68
N LEU A 894 31.42 5.72 89.67
CA LEU A 894 31.97 7.00 89.25
C LEU A 894 31.10 8.16 89.74
N VAL A 895 31.73 9.16 90.37
CA VAL A 895 31.07 10.42 90.75
C VAL A 895 31.08 11.34 89.53
N LEU A 896 29.89 11.66 89.00
CA LEU A 896 29.74 12.62 87.89
C LEU A 896 29.71 14.04 88.45
N GLU A 897 30.59 14.92 87.96
CA GLU A 897 30.57 16.34 88.32
C GLU A 897 29.27 16.98 87.80
N GLY A 898 28.46 17.55 88.71
CA GLY A 898 27.33 18.42 88.36
C GLY A 898 25.92 17.81 88.35
N THR A 899 25.69 16.59 88.82
CA THR A 899 24.34 16.01 88.91
C THR A 899 23.94 15.67 90.34
N GLN A 900 23.36 16.65 91.07
CA GLN A 900 22.46 16.34 92.19
C GLN A 900 21.19 15.75 91.59
N PHE A 901 21.09 14.43 91.54
CA PHE A 901 19.85 13.79 91.17
C PHE A 901 18.94 13.77 92.40
N ASP A 902 17.82 14.48 92.33
CA ASP A 902 16.78 14.43 93.35
C ASP A 902 16.27 12.98 93.48
N GLU A 903 16.25 12.42 94.69
CA GLU A 903 15.93 10.99 94.91
C GLU A 903 14.53 10.61 94.40
N ASP A 904 13.61 11.59 94.33
CA ASP A 904 12.25 11.38 93.82
C ASP A 904 12.19 11.37 92.28
N PHE A 905 13.02 12.16 91.59
CA PHE A 905 13.12 12.12 90.12
C PHE A 905 13.73 10.80 89.62
N LEU A 906 14.59 10.17 90.43
CA LEU A 906 15.22 8.88 90.12
C LEU A 906 14.26 7.68 90.26
N LYS A 907 13.25 7.76 91.14
CA LYS A 907 12.23 6.70 91.28
C LYS A 907 11.27 6.66 90.10
N ASP A 908 10.97 7.80 89.49
CA ASP A 908 10.06 7.90 88.35
C ASP A 908 10.72 7.45 87.03
N VAL A 909 12.02 7.69 86.85
CA VAL A 909 12.78 7.19 85.68
C VAL A 909 13.07 5.70 85.77
N ALA A 910 13.08 5.09 86.95
CA ALA A 910 13.27 3.64 87.13
C ALA A 910 11.99 2.80 86.89
N LYS A 911 10.83 3.45 86.73
CA LYS A 911 9.53 2.80 86.43
C LYS A 911 9.17 2.83 84.94
N LEU A 912 9.91 3.55 84.12
CA LEU A 912 9.91 3.49 82.64
C LEU A 912 11.02 2.55 82.17
#